data_AF-A0A1J4KLK8-F1
#
_entry.id   AF-A0A1J4KLK8-F1
#
_cell.length_a   1.000
_cell.length_b   1.000
_cell.length_c   1.000
_cell.angle_alpha   90.00
_cell.angle_beta   90.00
_cell.angle_gamma   90.00
#
_symmetry.space_group_name_H-M   'P 1'
#
loop_
_entity.id
_entity.type
_entity.pdbx_description
1 polymer ?
#
loop_
_entity_poly.entity_id
_entity_poly.type
_entity_poly.pdbx_seq_one_letter_code
_entity_poly.pdbx_strand_id
1 'polypeptide(L)'
;MSVEVLLSSSGFNHIVITPSLSKTTYIVTVNSFTGRPFFTGVPMVDMFPDHKFAIQQITEKYKPTTRRSGLGIIGMAKDANSIVLGLIDDFEVTGYLPGGHIAKTVKHITYITLPYTAETSFEGFQLANNHFFCDDFDLTRLFPSSEKVECSDTDFIYNKNWIKPFADIGLEHCCVSLIQGVFLTSSLPGRDFSITYILRRSSLNPGTRYLARGLNNENEPGNEVECEIIFAKENQFWTQSWRRGSAPIRWKTVLASSLSKPVHAVSEDFSNGTDKYFQKLSKRFSTKNKNKQNENETESIQEDLPLIRCISLLETGEHKSEHDVYEAFEKAVKELPEKGINNVSFVPFDLNSILHQYGAKEAKLKLQELVKPYLDNDGFTYGTFPNTINHLQQGLLRFNCADSLDRVNLATFFYALVVTEKWLDLQAQQNPQNSKLYKFSQDIIDFLAKAFVTSGHVVSLLYTNTPAIKTSHIRAFSPNINVEFSDSTTTIKRRIQNVAFDPNRNKIIYDFVYPGIITKKIVIDPEHIFMYPCNFPTALFEVPTSDFFIDSPVDVMIALPRPMIVCKFSIRHCYAKDVLILGGQSPNNLNCLGTLNIPRTRKWCRYTLHDVDSYGFDNFNRIVSNFLVIRFISQTPRFICGNIRIECEIPTEGQLYNTWRPLADEPSLVRFTSYFEEFLKGNRKLLDALILEKMRLGLNIAEDVRNILCVKHGINPYLCDSATLIRNAKKIGCAFCGDLEAEQKSFYVRSTQFKGLVVDYEQGDDYLGCCSQCYETIDQISLLAKLYATEYFRPLHIPKFEILKALPQKIDRINEISFPSSTKFDETEENELLLSQGGEFKIEGEKSFNAYFVKNSIISTIIFEASTSEFLLKYQNCELKPTTIEELNHENENSDENNEKKRFKVVFAFKEQPITQLLNFVVVGDVTLYKFRCFGVFINNEEKTFKKVKRVKVIPDVNSYGYEWRESKRTAIYKFDGKKRISEIGINVNRSDVYIIAQSLLFVFICDKTIVGTQHLVLPRIKEGSDLWYSVETEPFTRIEVYYIDRLCTVRPHTIGFTFISTEPVVPPTASP
;
A
#
# COMPACT_ATOMS: atom_id res chain seq x y z
N MET A 1 8.31 11.06 20.37
CA MET A 1 7.35 11.20 19.26
C MET A 1 6.06 11.78 19.82
N SER A 2 5.29 12.50 19.00
CA SER A 2 3.95 12.99 19.36
C SER A 2 2.99 12.73 18.20
N VAL A 3 1.82 12.16 18.51
CA VAL A 3 0.81 11.81 17.51
C VAL A 3 -0.56 12.33 17.94
N GLU A 4 -1.30 12.91 17.00
CA GLU A 4 -2.69 13.32 17.20
C GLU A 4 -3.54 12.86 16.02
N VAL A 5 -4.66 12.20 16.31
CA VAL A 5 -5.64 11.77 15.31
C VAL A 5 -6.88 12.65 15.46
N LEU A 6 -7.17 13.40 14.39
CA LEU A 6 -8.28 14.34 14.30
C LEU A 6 -9.34 13.77 13.36
N LEU A 7 -10.47 13.36 13.92
CA LEU A 7 -11.59 12.78 13.18
C LEU A 7 -12.62 13.88 12.90
N SER A 8 -13.04 14.02 11.64
CA SER A 8 -13.99 15.04 11.21
C SER A 8 -15.22 14.44 10.53
N SER A 9 -16.37 15.09 10.71
CA SER A 9 -17.61 14.75 10.01
C SER A 9 -17.57 15.07 8.51
N SER A 10 -16.53 15.79 8.05
CA SER A 10 -16.26 16.08 6.64
C SER A 10 -16.00 14.83 5.78
N GLY A 11 -15.55 13.74 6.41
CA GLY A 11 -15.04 12.55 5.73
C GLY A 11 -13.53 12.59 5.48
N PHE A 12 -12.82 13.65 5.86
CA PHE A 12 -11.36 13.73 5.85
C PHE A 12 -10.83 13.77 7.30
N ASN A 13 -10.07 12.75 7.66
CA ASN A 13 -9.43 12.63 8.97
C ASN A 13 -7.95 12.93 8.82
N HIS A 14 -7.32 13.46 9.86
CA HIS A 14 -5.93 13.90 9.80
C HIS A 14 -5.13 13.26 10.93
N ILE A 15 -3.95 12.75 10.59
CA ILE A 15 -2.98 12.20 11.54
C ILE A 15 -1.80 13.17 11.56
N VAL A 16 -1.63 13.85 12.68
CA VAL A 16 -0.53 14.78 12.93
C VAL A 16 0.58 14.01 13.64
N ILE A 17 1.76 13.91 13.04
CA ILE A 17 2.88 13.11 13.55
C ILE A 17 4.12 13.98 13.67
N THR A 18 4.79 13.94 14.81
CA THR A 18 6.15 14.50 14.98
C THR A 18 7.07 13.39 15.47
N PRO A 19 7.89 12.81 14.57
CA PRO A 19 8.85 11.77 14.90
C PRO A 19 9.86 12.24 15.94
N SER A 20 10.41 11.32 16.73
CA SER A 20 11.36 11.64 17.80
C SER A 20 12.66 12.30 17.28
N LEU A 21 13.09 11.91 16.07
CA LEU A 21 14.34 12.40 15.46
C LEU A 21 14.15 13.61 14.54
N SER A 22 12.91 14.04 14.28
CA SER A 22 12.61 15.13 13.34
C SER A 22 11.98 16.33 14.05
N LYS A 23 12.42 17.53 13.68
CA LYS A 23 11.74 18.79 14.06
C LYS A 23 10.52 19.08 13.20
N THR A 24 10.33 18.34 12.10
CA THR A 24 9.21 18.52 11.18
C THR A 24 7.99 17.72 11.66
N THR A 25 6.83 18.37 11.65
CA THR A 25 5.54 17.74 11.85
C THR A 25 4.92 17.38 10.49
N TYR A 26 4.40 16.17 10.37
CA TYR A 26 3.76 15.63 9.19
C TYR A 26 2.24 15.51 9.41
N ILE A 27 1.46 15.86 8.41
CA ILE A 27 0.02 15.62 8.34
C ILE A 27 -0.24 14.56 7.28
N VAL A 28 -0.83 13.45 7.72
CA VAL A 28 -1.32 12.40 6.83
C VAL A 28 -2.84 12.50 6.78
N THR A 29 -3.38 12.70 5.58
CA THR A 29 -4.82 12.82 5.38
C THR A 29 -5.40 11.46 5.01
N VAL A 30 -6.46 11.04 5.69
CA VAL A 30 -7.14 9.77 5.47
C VAL A 30 -8.62 10.03 5.22
N ASN A 31 -9.06 9.74 4.00
CA ASN A 31 -10.47 9.83 3.67
C ASN A 31 -11.26 8.65 4.26
N SER A 32 -12.40 8.89 4.91
CA SER A 32 -13.21 7.84 5.55
C SER A 32 -13.80 6.82 4.57
N PHE A 33 -13.92 7.14 3.27
CA PHE A 33 -14.47 6.23 2.26
C PHE A 33 -13.41 5.29 1.68
N THR A 34 -12.18 5.76 1.48
CA THR A 34 -11.11 4.94 0.91
C THR A 34 -10.22 4.33 1.98
N GLY A 35 -10.00 5.05 3.09
CA GLY A 35 -9.11 4.63 4.16
C GLY A 35 -7.63 4.66 3.83
N ARG A 36 -7.26 5.15 2.64
CA ARG A 36 -5.89 5.21 2.17
C ARG A 36 -5.23 6.49 2.70
N PRO A 37 -4.09 6.40 3.41
CA PRO A 37 -3.34 7.58 3.79
C PRO A 37 -2.76 8.31 2.58
N PHE A 38 -2.76 9.64 2.66
CA PHE A 38 -2.31 10.52 1.61
C PHE A 38 -1.37 11.59 2.16
N PHE A 39 -0.24 11.76 1.49
CA PHE A 39 0.80 12.73 1.79
C PHE A 39 1.55 13.07 0.50
N THR A 40 1.84 14.35 0.27
CA THR A 40 2.57 14.84 -0.90
C THR A 40 3.75 15.74 -0.55
N GLY A 41 3.97 16.01 0.73
CA GLY A 41 5.09 16.83 1.21
C GLY A 41 4.96 18.30 0.85
N VAL A 42 3.74 18.85 0.74
CA VAL A 42 3.55 20.28 0.47
C VAL A 42 3.72 21.08 1.77
N PRO A 43 4.65 22.05 1.84
CA PRO A 43 4.82 22.88 3.03
C PRO A 43 3.55 23.65 3.41
N MET A 44 3.27 23.72 4.71
CA MET A 44 2.06 24.33 5.28
C MET A 44 0.74 23.70 4.77
N VAL A 45 0.79 22.46 4.30
CA VAL A 45 -0.39 21.59 4.04
C VAL A 45 -0.15 20.23 4.68
N ASP A 46 0.94 19.58 4.27
CA ASP A 46 1.35 18.27 4.76
C ASP A 46 2.47 18.38 5.79
N MET A 47 3.21 19.49 5.79
CA MET A 47 4.44 19.64 6.57
C MET A 47 4.45 20.96 7.31
N PHE A 48 4.71 20.88 8.62
CA PHE A 48 4.71 22.02 9.51
C PHE A 48 5.97 22.03 10.38
N PRO A 49 6.43 23.22 10.81
CA PRO A 49 7.60 23.34 11.68
C PRO A 49 7.28 23.02 13.15
N ASP A 50 6.00 23.01 13.54
CA ASP A 50 5.57 22.82 14.93
C ASP A 50 4.27 22.01 15.02
N HIS A 51 4.22 21.11 16.01
CA HIS A 51 3.11 20.18 16.21
C HIS A 51 1.82 20.90 16.63
N LYS A 52 1.91 21.88 17.54
CA LYS A 52 0.73 22.63 18.01
C LYS A 52 0.17 23.52 16.91
N PHE A 53 1.06 24.17 16.15
CA PHE A 53 0.68 24.98 15.01
C PHE A 53 -0.08 24.15 13.96
N ALA A 54 0.42 22.95 13.63
CA ALA A 54 -0.26 22.05 12.70
C ALA A 54 -1.68 21.69 13.16
N ILE A 55 -1.85 21.35 14.45
CA ILE A 55 -3.17 21.03 15.03
C ILE A 55 -4.11 22.23 14.94
N GLN A 56 -3.62 23.44 15.25
CA GLN A 56 -4.44 24.64 15.22
C GLN A 56 -5.00 24.88 13.80
N GLN A 57 -4.13 24.81 12.78
CA GLN A 57 -4.53 25.01 11.37
C GLN A 57 -5.61 23.99 10.94
N ILE A 58 -5.40 22.70 11.24
CA ILE A 58 -6.38 21.67 10.89
C ILE A 58 -7.69 21.84 11.67
N THR A 59 -7.62 22.24 12.95
CA THR A 59 -8.79 22.42 13.80
C THR A 59 -9.67 23.59 13.33
N GLU A 60 -9.06 24.72 12.99
CA GLU A 60 -9.77 25.90 12.48
C GLU A 60 -10.52 25.57 11.17
N LYS A 61 -9.90 24.77 10.31
CA LYS A 61 -10.42 24.45 8.98
C LYS A 61 -11.46 23.33 8.96
N TYR A 62 -11.15 22.17 9.52
CA TYR A 62 -11.98 20.96 9.41
C TYR A 62 -12.92 20.73 10.60
N LYS A 63 -12.76 21.51 11.67
CA LYS A 63 -13.58 21.44 12.90
C LYS A 63 -13.79 19.99 13.35
N PRO A 64 -12.71 19.26 13.68
CA PRO A 64 -12.77 17.84 14.02
C PRO A 64 -13.72 17.64 15.21
N THR A 65 -14.50 16.56 15.15
CA THR A 65 -15.46 16.19 16.20
C THR A 65 -14.79 15.44 17.33
N THR A 66 -13.72 14.69 17.01
CA THR A 66 -12.99 13.87 17.98
C THR A 66 -11.49 14.07 17.80
N ARG A 67 -10.79 14.12 18.93
CA ARG A 67 -9.32 14.19 18.99
C ARG A 67 -8.81 13.06 19.89
N ARG A 68 -7.73 12.39 19.45
CA ARG A 68 -7.04 11.35 20.21
C ARG A 68 -5.54 11.57 20.13
N SER A 69 -4.91 11.64 21.30
CA SER A 69 -3.46 11.81 21.43
C SER A 69 -2.79 10.46 21.65
N GLY A 70 -1.57 10.31 21.12
CA GLY A 70 -0.71 9.15 21.33
C GLY A 70 0.76 9.55 21.43
N LEU A 71 1.55 8.70 22.07
CA LEU A 71 3.00 8.82 22.22
C LEU A 71 3.77 8.13 21.10
N GLY A 72 3.11 7.27 20.32
CA GLY A 72 3.63 6.64 19.12
C GLY A 72 2.51 6.07 18.24
N ILE A 73 2.83 5.72 17.00
CA ILE A 73 1.90 5.10 16.06
C ILE A 73 2.50 3.83 15.46
N ILE A 74 1.77 2.71 15.57
CA ILE A 74 2.23 1.42 15.04
C ILE A 74 1.93 1.28 13.55
N GLY A 75 1.04 2.12 13.02
CA GLY A 75 0.66 2.17 11.61
C GLY A 75 -0.85 2.02 11.39
N MET A 76 -1.22 1.58 10.19
CA MET A 76 -2.58 1.41 9.71
C MET A 76 -2.79 0.04 9.06
N ALA A 77 -3.92 -0.60 9.35
CA ALA A 77 -4.28 -1.90 8.77
C ALA A 77 -5.76 -1.96 8.42
N LYS A 78 -6.15 -2.86 7.51
CA LYS A 78 -7.56 -3.12 7.21
C LYS A 78 -8.03 -4.35 7.98
N ASP A 79 -9.07 -4.19 8.77
CA ASP A 79 -9.80 -5.26 9.45
C ASP A 79 -11.19 -5.42 8.83
N ALA A 80 -11.34 -6.47 8.02
CA ALA A 80 -12.56 -6.75 7.24
C ALA A 80 -13.07 -5.51 6.46
N ASN A 81 -14.03 -4.78 7.02
CA ASN A 81 -14.69 -3.61 6.41
C ASN A 81 -14.25 -2.26 7.01
N SER A 82 -13.32 -2.27 7.96
CA SER A 82 -12.83 -1.08 8.64
C SER A 82 -11.33 -0.89 8.46
N ILE A 83 -10.88 0.35 8.59
CA ILE A 83 -9.47 0.70 8.58
C ILE A 83 -9.12 1.10 10.00
N VAL A 84 -8.07 0.51 10.53
CA VAL A 84 -7.68 0.58 11.93
C VAL A 84 -6.33 1.26 12.04
N LEU A 85 -6.25 2.28 12.89
CA LEU A 85 -5.02 2.92 13.32
C LEU A 85 -4.69 2.43 14.72
N GLY A 86 -3.44 2.08 14.99
CA GLY A 86 -2.99 1.75 16.34
C GLY A 86 -2.09 2.85 16.91
N LEU A 87 -2.49 3.42 18.04
CA LEU A 87 -1.72 4.43 18.78
C LEU A 87 -1.18 3.83 20.07
N ILE A 88 0.11 4.03 20.34
CA ILE A 88 0.70 3.77 21.65
C ILE A 88 0.40 4.99 22.51
N ASP A 89 -0.36 4.81 23.58
CA ASP A 89 -0.71 5.86 24.54
C ASP A 89 0.01 5.70 25.89
N ASP A 90 0.48 4.49 26.22
CA ASP A 90 1.32 4.25 27.39
C ASP A 90 2.47 3.26 27.12
N PHE A 91 3.64 3.54 27.70
CA PHE A 91 4.82 2.69 27.65
C PHE A 91 5.67 2.83 28.92
N GLU A 92 6.46 1.80 29.22
CA GLU A 92 7.45 1.80 30.30
C GLU A 92 8.86 1.77 29.72
N VAL A 93 9.78 2.57 30.27
CA VAL A 93 11.20 2.49 29.94
C VAL A 93 11.78 1.26 30.65
N THR A 94 12.17 0.25 29.88
CA THR A 94 12.58 -1.07 30.41
C THR A 94 14.07 -1.35 30.28
N GLY A 95 14.79 -0.57 29.47
CA GLY A 95 16.24 -0.62 29.47
C GLY A 95 16.93 0.47 28.67
N TYR A 96 18.26 0.46 28.81
CA TYR A 96 19.16 1.44 28.25
C TYR A 96 20.25 0.70 27.48
N LEU A 97 20.40 1.03 26.20
CA LEU A 97 21.57 0.60 25.47
C LEU A 97 22.73 1.57 25.72
N PRO A 98 23.97 1.06 25.63
CA PRO A 98 25.11 1.95 25.56
C PRO A 98 24.98 2.94 24.39
N GLY A 99 25.47 4.16 24.56
CA GLY A 99 25.25 5.27 23.62
C GLY A 99 24.02 6.15 23.93
N GLY A 100 23.22 5.78 24.93
CA GLY A 100 22.11 6.61 25.44
C GLY A 100 20.74 6.26 24.84
N HIS A 101 20.63 5.21 24.02
CA HIS A 101 19.36 4.78 23.44
C HIS A 101 18.44 4.13 24.47
N ILE A 102 17.14 4.37 24.33
CA ILE A 102 16.14 3.98 25.33
C ILE A 102 15.17 2.97 24.72
N ALA A 103 15.10 1.78 25.32
CA ALA A 103 14.12 0.76 24.96
C ALA A 103 12.84 0.93 25.80
N LYS A 104 11.69 0.88 25.11
CA LYS A 104 10.38 1.13 25.70
C LYS A 104 9.47 -0.07 25.46
N THR A 105 8.91 -0.63 26.53
CA THR A 105 7.91 -1.70 26.45
C THR A 105 6.52 -1.08 26.41
N VAL A 106 5.71 -1.50 25.44
CA VAL A 106 4.34 -1.02 25.27
C VAL A 106 3.47 -1.46 26.44
N LYS A 107 2.69 -0.54 27.03
CA LYS A 107 1.76 -0.83 28.12
C LYS A 107 0.31 -0.79 27.69
N HIS A 108 -0.03 0.14 26.80
CA HIS A 108 -1.38 0.23 26.26
C HIS A 108 -1.33 0.71 24.80
N ILE A 109 -2.34 0.28 24.04
CA ILE A 109 -2.57 0.69 22.66
C ILE A 109 -4.04 1.02 22.50
N THR A 110 -4.31 2.21 21.97
CA THR A 110 -5.65 2.62 21.55
C THR A 110 -5.81 2.36 20.05
N TYR A 111 -6.81 1.57 19.68
CA TYR A 111 -7.20 1.37 18.29
C TYR A 111 -8.29 2.36 17.88
N ILE A 112 -8.11 2.99 16.72
CA ILE A 112 -9.07 3.93 16.14
C ILE A 112 -9.53 3.37 14.81
N THR A 113 -10.82 3.15 14.66
CA THR A 113 -11.42 2.62 13.44
C THR A 113 -11.97 3.72 12.52
N LEU A 114 -11.98 3.46 11.23
CA LEU A 114 -12.59 4.26 10.17
C LEU A 114 -13.48 3.32 9.34
N PRO A 115 -14.83 3.47 9.40
CA PRO A 115 -15.58 4.46 10.18
C PRO A 115 -15.42 4.28 11.70
N TYR A 116 -15.48 5.40 12.42
CA TYR A 116 -15.28 5.47 13.88
C TYR A 116 -16.36 4.67 14.62
N THR A 117 -15.96 3.93 15.67
CA THR A 117 -16.75 3.01 16.52
C THR A 117 -16.99 1.59 15.99
N ALA A 118 -16.33 1.16 14.91
CA ALA A 118 -16.29 -0.26 14.59
C ALA A 118 -15.39 -1.01 15.60
N GLU A 119 -15.85 -2.16 16.10
CA GLU A 119 -14.98 -3.09 16.85
C GLU A 119 -13.96 -3.70 15.89
N THR A 120 -12.73 -3.92 16.39
CA THR A 120 -11.68 -4.57 15.62
C THR A 120 -11.21 -5.84 16.29
N SER A 121 -10.99 -6.88 15.49
CA SER A 121 -10.39 -8.14 15.90
C SER A 121 -8.95 -7.97 16.42
N PHE A 122 -8.27 -6.89 16.05
CA PHE A 122 -6.90 -6.59 16.45
C PHE A 122 -6.74 -6.30 17.95
N GLU A 123 -7.81 -5.92 18.65
CA GLU A 123 -7.79 -5.81 20.13
C GLU A 123 -7.48 -7.15 20.80
N GLY A 124 -7.78 -8.27 20.14
CA GLY A 124 -7.42 -9.61 20.61
C GLY A 124 -5.92 -9.94 20.48
N PHE A 125 -5.14 -9.15 19.75
CA PHE A 125 -3.69 -9.35 19.60
C PHE A 125 -2.95 -8.73 20.80
N GLN A 126 -2.23 -9.58 21.55
CA GLN A 126 -1.63 -9.22 22.85
C GLN A 126 -0.34 -8.40 22.69
N LEU A 127 -0.47 -7.10 22.42
CA LEU A 127 0.67 -6.18 22.29
C LEU A 127 1.26 -5.76 23.64
N ALA A 128 0.40 -5.35 24.57
CA ALA A 128 0.77 -4.83 25.88
C ALA A 128 1.67 -5.82 26.65
N ASN A 129 2.75 -5.29 27.23
CA ASN A 129 3.81 -5.99 27.97
C ASN A 129 4.63 -7.03 27.18
N ASN A 130 4.28 -7.28 25.92
CA ASN A 130 4.90 -8.32 25.09
C ASN A 130 5.74 -7.77 23.94
N HIS A 131 5.65 -6.46 23.67
CA HIS A 131 6.36 -5.80 22.58
C HIS A 131 7.10 -4.56 23.08
N PHE A 132 8.23 -4.29 22.47
CA PHE A 132 9.07 -3.14 22.77
C PHE A 132 9.55 -2.49 21.47
N PHE A 133 9.99 -1.24 21.60
CA PHE A 133 10.51 -0.44 20.49
C PHE A 133 11.58 0.54 21.00
N CYS A 134 12.31 1.13 20.06
CA CYS A 134 13.24 2.23 20.27
C CYS A 134 13.06 3.24 19.14
N ASP A 135 13.18 4.51 19.45
CA ASP A 135 12.98 5.60 18.49
C ASP A 135 14.22 5.84 17.61
N ASP A 136 15.41 5.56 18.13
CA ASP A 136 16.68 6.05 17.63
C ASP A 136 17.75 4.96 17.42
N PHE A 137 17.43 3.70 17.75
CA PHE A 137 18.30 2.54 17.52
C PHE A 137 17.53 1.38 16.90
N ASP A 138 18.12 0.73 15.90
CA ASP A 138 17.54 -0.47 15.28
C ASP A 138 17.70 -1.70 16.18
N LEU A 139 16.68 -1.94 17.00
CA LEU A 139 16.62 -3.10 17.89
C LEU A 139 16.39 -4.43 17.15
N THR A 140 16.16 -4.45 15.83
CA THR A 140 15.96 -5.70 15.08
C THR A 140 17.28 -6.47 14.83
N ARG A 141 18.42 -5.78 15.02
CA ARG A 141 19.76 -6.30 14.81
C ARG A 141 20.51 -6.51 16.14
N LEU A 142 21.60 -7.27 16.06
CA LEU A 142 22.53 -7.48 17.18
C LEU A 142 23.30 -6.20 17.48
N PHE A 143 23.58 -5.96 18.76
CA PHE A 143 24.43 -4.86 19.20
C PHE A 143 25.93 -5.17 19.01
N PRO A 144 26.76 -4.19 18.62
CA PRO A 144 26.36 -2.90 18.04
C PRO A 144 25.90 -3.06 16.59
N SER A 145 25.12 -2.09 16.13
CA SER A 145 24.69 -1.96 14.73
C SER A 145 24.97 -0.53 14.27
N SER A 146 25.61 -0.38 13.11
CA SER A 146 25.82 0.90 12.43
C SER A 146 24.70 1.22 11.42
N GLU A 147 23.77 0.30 11.22
CA GLU A 147 22.64 0.48 10.30
C GLU A 147 21.67 1.54 10.81
N LYS A 148 21.13 2.31 9.87
CA LYS A 148 20.10 3.32 10.18
C LYS A 148 18.80 2.64 10.58
N VAL A 149 17.98 3.30 11.39
CA VAL A 149 16.68 2.79 11.86
C VAL A 149 15.73 2.47 10.70
N GLU A 150 15.85 3.22 9.60
CA GLU A 150 15.09 3.01 8.38
C GLU A 150 15.50 1.74 7.61
N CYS A 151 16.68 1.17 7.88
CA CYS A 151 17.21 -0.05 7.25
C CYS A 151 17.02 -1.29 8.15
N SER A 152 15.91 -1.33 8.88
CA SER A 152 15.62 -2.37 9.86
C SER A 152 15.44 -3.77 9.24
N ASP A 153 15.78 -4.80 10.02
CA ASP A 153 15.51 -6.19 9.66
C ASP A 153 14.03 -6.53 9.88
N THR A 154 13.30 -6.61 8.77
CA THR A 154 11.84 -6.85 8.77
C THR A 154 11.43 -8.20 9.35
N ASP A 155 12.36 -9.14 9.56
CA ASP A 155 12.08 -10.47 10.12
C ASP A 155 11.57 -10.40 11.56
N PHE A 156 11.90 -9.35 12.30
CA PHE A 156 11.50 -9.17 13.71
C PHE A 156 10.39 -8.14 13.92
N ILE A 157 9.91 -7.49 12.85
CA ILE A 157 8.94 -6.41 12.92
C ILE A 157 7.53 -6.96 12.74
N TYR A 158 6.78 -7.06 13.84
CA TYR A 158 5.44 -7.64 13.85
C TYR A 158 4.40 -6.76 13.15
N ASN A 159 4.61 -5.45 13.14
CA ASN A 159 3.71 -4.47 12.53
C ASN A 159 4.19 -3.99 11.16
N LYS A 160 5.08 -4.73 10.46
CA LYS A 160 5.62 -4.31 9.15
C LYS A 160 4.54 -3.99 8.12
N ASN A 161 3.47 -4.78 8.09
CA ASN A 161 2.35 -4.54 7.19
C ASN A 161 1.42 -3.40 7.64
N TRP A 162 1.49 -2.99 8.91
CA TRP A 162 0.83 -1.78 9.41
C TRP A 162 1.62 -0.52 9.06
N ILE A 163 2.95 -0.62 9.01
CA ILE A 163 3.85 0.47 8.62
C ILE A 163 3.75 0.73 7.10
N LYS A 164 3.53 -0.33 6.31
CA LYS A 164 3.52 -0.29 4.84
C LYS A 164 2.67 0.84 4.22
N PRO A 165 1.43 1.14 4.66
CA PRO A 165 0.68 2.27 4.13
C PRO A 165 1.37 3.65 4.29
N PHE A 166 2.17 3.84 5.34
CA PHE A 166 3.01 5.03 5.52
C PHE A 166 4.30 4.94 4.70
N ALA A 167 4.92 3.76 4.61
CA ALA A 167 6.09 3.54 3.77
C ALA A 167 5.79 3.82 2.28
N ASP A 168 4.62 3.39 1.79
CA ASP A 168 4.18 3.63 0.40
C ASP A 168 4.07 5.12 0.04
N ILE A 169 3.89 6.00 1.03
CA ILE A 169 3.82 7.46 0.86
C ILE A 169 5.10 8.17 1.33
N GLY A 170 6.17 7.41 1.62
CA GLY A 170 7.49 7.94 2.00
C GLY A 170 7.63 8.37 3.46
N LEU A 171 6.75 7.90 4.35
CA LEU A 171 6.69 8.27 5.78
C LEU A 171 6.88 7.08 6.72
N GLU A 172 7.68 6.08 6.34
CA GLU A 172 7.97 4.91 7.18
C GLU A 172 8.51 5.29 8.57
N HIS A 173 9.41 6.28 8.63
CA HIS A 173 10.03 6.79 9.86
C HIS A 173 9.04 7.46 10.84
N CYS A 174 7.78 7.66 10.42
CA CYS A 174 6.73 8.14 11.31
C CYS A 174 6.11 7.03 12.17
N CYS A 175 6.32 5.76 11.82
CA CYS A 175 5.82 4.62 12.58
C CYS A 175 6.92 3.98 13.41
N VAL A 176 6.54 3.41 14.55
CA VAL A 176 7.45 2.64 15.40
C VAL A 176 7.49 1.17 15.00
N SER A 177 8.69 0.61 14.88
CA SER A 177 8.89 -0.82 14.66
C SER A 177 8.71 -1.60 15.95
N LEU A 178 7.68 -2.45 16.01
CA LEU A 178 7.37 -3.27 17.17
C LEU A 178 8.07 -4.62 17.10
N ILE A 179 8.90 -4.89 18.10
CA ILE A 179 9.58 -6.16 18.27
C ILE A 179 8.93 -6.90 19.42
N GLN A 180 8.62 -8.17 19.20
CA GLN A 180 8.06 -9.02 20.24
C GLN A 180 9.17 -9.63 21.10
N GLY A 181 9.05 -9.52 22.42
CA GLY A 181 10.00 -10.09 23.36
C GLY A 181 10.27 -9.21 24.58
N VAL A 182 11.51 -9.18 25.04
CA VAL A 182 11.91 -8.51 26.29
C VAL A 182 13.22 -7.76 26.10
N PHE A 183 13.29 -6.56 26.68
CA PHE A 183 14.51 -5.77 26.80
C PHE A 183 14.65 -5.34 28.26
N LEU A 184 15.72 -5.73 28.95
CA LEU A 184 15.94 -5.38 30.35
C LEU A 184 17.40 -5.02 30.62
N THR A 185 17.62 -3.90 31.29
CA THR A 185 18.96 -3.46 31.73
C THR A 185 19.03 -3.36 33.25
N SER A 186 20.18 -3.72 33.83
CA SER A 186 20.50 -3.50 35.24
C SER A 186 21.88 -2.89 35.41
N SER A 187 21.95 -1.79 36.16
CA SER A 187 23.18 -1.22 36.70
C SER A 187 23.19 -1.48 38.20
N LEU A 188 23.87 -2.55 38.61
CA LEU A 188 23.82 -3.02 40.00
C LEU A 188 24.57 -2.05 40.94
N PRO A 189 24.02 -1.74 42.13
CA PRO A 189 24.68 -0.84 43.08
C PRO A 189 26.10 -1.32 43.44
N GLY A 190 27.07 -0.41 43.41
CA GLY A 190 28.46 -0.71 43.75
C GLY A 190 29.23 -1.46 42.66
N ARG A 191 28.70 -1.56 41.43
CA ARG A 191 29.40 -2.05 40.24
C ARG A 191 29.64 -0.91 39.26
N ASP A 192 30.71 -1.03 38.48
CA ASP A 192 31.12 -0.09 37.43
C ASP A 192 30.64 -0.51 36.02
N PHE A 193 29.79 -1.52 35.94
CA PHE A 193 29.27 -2.06 34.70
C PHE A 193 27.75 -2.26 34.75
N SER A 194 27.15 -2.40 33.57
CA SER A 194 25.75 -2.76 33.39
C SER A 194 25.61 -4.07 32.62
N ILE A 195 24.50 -4.78 32.89
CA ILE A 195 24.12 -5.99 32.16
C ILE A 195 22.77 -5.71 31.48
N THR A 196 22.69 -5.95 30.18
CA THR A 196 21.46 -5.87 29.40
C THR A 196 21.14 -7.23 28.79
N TYR A 197 19.90 -7.68 28.94
CA TYR A 197 19.38 -8.88 28.31
C TYR A 197 18.29 -8.51 27.31
N ILE A 198 18.45 -8.99 26.08
CA ILE A 198 17.52 -8.75 24.98
C ILE A 198 17.04 -10.10 24.44
N LEU A 199 15.73 -10.19 24.22
CA LEU A 199 15.08 -11.33 23.60
C LEU A 199 14.15 -10.82 22.50
N ARG A 200 14.35 -11.34 21.28
CA ARG A 200 13.61 -10.96 20.07
C ARG A 200 12.99 -12.21 19.44
N ARG A 201 11.66 -12.26 19.33
CA ARG A 201 10.95 -13.34 18.64
C ARG A 201 10.75 -12.99 17.16
N SER A 202 10.96 -13.97 16.27
CA SER A 202 10.77 -13.82 14.83
C SER A 202 9.29 -13.68 14.48
N SER A 203 8.98 -12.73 13.58
CA SER A 203 7.64 -12.49 13.04
C SER A 203 7.26 -13.44 11.90
N LEU A 204 8.21 -14.23 11.40
CA LEU A 204 8.04 -15.01 10.17
C LEU A 204 7.20 -16.28 10.34
N ASN A 205 7.15 -16.84 11.54
CA ASN A 205 6.28 -17.95 11.90
C ASN A 205 5.60 -17.69 13.27
N PRO A 206 4.65 -16.74 13.33
CA PRO A 206 4.15 -16.17 14.59
C PRO A 206 3.04 -17.01 15.25
N GLY A 207 2.63 -18.13 14.64
CA GLY A 207 1.46 -18.90 15.04
C GLY A 207 1.54 -19.57 16.41
N THR A 208 0.44 -20.21 16.81
CA THR A 208 0.29 -20.82 18.13
C THR A 208 0.87 -22.24 18.20
N ARG A 209 0.94 -22.81 19.41
CA ARG A 209 1.75 -23.99 19.74
C ARG A 209 1.65 -25.18 18.80
N TYR A 210 0.45 -25.61 18.42
CA TYR A 210 0.30 -26.80 17.56
C TYR A 210 0.26 -26.47 16.07
N LEU A 211 0.10 -25.19 15.71
CA LEU A 211 -0.06 -24.73 14.33
C LEU A 211 1.24 -24.20 13.72
N ALA A 212 2.21 -23.78 14.52
CA ALA A 212 3.45 -23.16 14.06
C ALA A 212 4.71 -24.03 14.19
N ARG A 213 4.62 -25.30 14.60
CA ARG A 213 5.80 -26.19 14.80
C ARG A 213 6.50 -26.51 13.48
N GLY A 214 7.82 -26.72 13.56
CA GLY A 214 8.65 -27.00 12.40
C GLY A 214 8.80 -25.80 11.46
N LEU A 215 9.32 -26.06 10.26
CA LEU A 215 9.42 -25.07 9.20
C LEU A 215 8.06 -24.82 8.54
N ASN A 216 7.74 -23.55 8.31
CA ASN A 216 6.64 -23.15 7.43
C ASN A 216 7.06 -23.19 5.94
N ASN A 217 6.18 -22.77 5.03
CA ASN A 217 6.46 -22.75 3.59
C ASN A 217 7.60 -21.78 3.19
N GLU A 218 7.88 -20.77 4.02
CA GLU A 218 8.99 -19.84 3.84
C GLU A 218 10.30 -20.36 4.45
N ASN A 219 10.31 -21.60 4.96
CA ASN A 219 11.44 -22.26 5.60
C ASN A 219 11.85 -21.61 6.93
N GLU A 220 10.86 -21.10 7.68
CA GLU A 220 11.07 -20.44 8.97
C GLU A 220 10.54 -21.28 10.13
N PRO A 221 11.38 -21.57 11.14
CA PRO A 221 10.99 -22.42 12.26
C PRO A 221 10.01 -21.74 13.21
N GLY A 222 9.12 -22.55 13.77
CA GLY A 222 8.19 -22.14 14.81
C GLY A 222 8.85 -21.57 16.05
N ASN A 223 8.32 -20.45 16.53
CA ASN A 223 8.72 -19.82 17.79
C ASN A 223 10.24 -19.63 17.90
N GLU A 224 10.84 -19.19 16.80
CA GLU A 224 12.26 -18.88 16.71
C GLU A 224 12.55 -17.53 17.40
N VAL A 225 13.58 -17.53 18.23
CA VAL A 225 13.92 -16.42 19.13
C VAL A 225 15.44 -16.22 19.14
N GLU A 226 15.82 -14.97 19.09
CA GLU A 226 17.18 -14.50 19.27
C GLU A 226 17.35 -13.93 20.67
N CYS A 227 18.42 -14.35 21.34
CA CYS A 227 18.80 -13.86 22.65
C CYS A 227 20.17 -13.22 22.58
N GLU A 228 20.34 -12.12 23.30
CA GLU A 228 21.57 -11.37 23.38
C GLU A 228 21.77 -10.87 24.81
N ILE A 229 22.98 -11.04 25.33
CA ILE A 229 23.41 -10.42 26.59
C ILE A 229 24.55 -9.45 26.30
N ILE A 230 24.44 -8.25 26.84
CA ILE A 230 25.39 -7.16 26.64
C ILE A 230 25.94 -6.77 28.01
N PHE A 231 27.25 -6.70 28.11
CA PHE A 231 27.96 -6.11 29.23
C PHE A 231 28.56 -4.79 28.77
N ALA A 232 28.36 -3.72 29.52
CA ALA A 232 28.94 -2.42 29.20
C ALA A 232 29.64 -1.83 30.42
N LYS A 233 30.89 -1.39 30.22
CA LYS A 233 31.75 -0.78 31.24
C LYS A 233 32.53 0.35 30.59
N GLU A 234 32.49 1.54 31.18
CA GLU A 234 33.18 2.73 30.65
C GLU A 234 32.88 2.95 29.15
N ASN A 235 33.92 2.88 28.29
CA ASN A 235 33.79 3.02 26.84
C ASN A 235 33.78 1.68 26.08
N GLN A 236 33.63 0.55 26.78
CA GLN A 236 33.74 -0.80 26.22
C GLN A 236 32.44 -1.59 26.36
N PHE A 237 32.22 -2.50 25.41
CA PHE A 237 31.13 -3.45 25.44
C PHE A 237 31.59 -4.86 25.11
N TRP A 238 30.84 -5.85 25.61
CA TRP A 238 30.93 -7.25 25.25
C TRP A 238 29.53 -7.79 25.00
N THR A 239 29.31 -8.50 23.90
CA THR A 239 28.04 -9.15 23.59
C THR A 239 28.23 -10.64 23.34
N GLN A 240 27.24 -11.40 23.78
CA GLN A 240 27.10 -12.82 23.45
C GLN A 240 25.67 -13.10 23.00
N SER A 241 25.55 -13.75 21.83
CA SER A 241 24.27 -14.03 21.21
C SER A 241 24.05 -15.52 20.97
N TRP A 242 22.80 -15.97 21.07
CA TRP A 242 22.41 -17.36 20.78
C TRP A 242 20.98 -17.43 20.25
N ARG A 243 20.62 -18.57 19.67
CA ARG A 243 19.29 -18.83 19.11
C ARG A 243 18.54 -19.88 19.90
N ARG A 244 17.21 -19.79 19.89
CA ARG A 244 16.33 -20.84 20.40
C ARG A 244 15.06 -20.98 19.58
N GLY A 245 14.58 -22.19 19.35
CA GLY A 245 13.38 -22.41 18.55
C GLY A 245 13.00 -23.87 18.34
N SER A 246 11.98 -24.12 17.50
CA SER A 246 11.58 -25.46 17.09
C SER A 246 12.70 -26.15 16.28
N ALA A 247 12.72 -27.47 16.18
CA ALA A 247 13.65 -28.14 15.24
C ALA A 247 13.36 -27.66 13.80
N PRO A 248 14.37 -27.17 13.04
CA PRO A 248 14.20 -26.55 11.71
C PRO A 248 14.07 -27.62 10.62
N ILE A 249 13.09 -28.51 10.78
CA ILE A 249 12.66 -29.52 9.81
C ILE A 249 11.15 -29.41 9.63
N ARG A 250 10.59 -30.07 8.60
CA ARG A 250 9.13 -30.12 8.40
C ARG A 250 8.51 -31.21 9.28
N TRP A 251 7.77 -30.78 10.29
CA TRP A 251 7.03 -31.67 11.18
C TRP A 251 5.84 -30.93 11.79
N LYS A 252 4.83 -31.67 12.23
CA LYS A 252 3.62 -31.10 12.84
C LYS A 252 3.17 -31.93 14.04
N THR A 253 2.24 -31.37 14.81
CA THR A 253 1.59 -32.10 15.90
C THR A 253 0.16 -32.40 15.51
N VAL A 254 -0.19 -33.68 15.53
CA VAL A 254 -1.54 -34.16 15.22
C VAL A 254 -2.24 -34.51 16.52
N LEU A 255 -3.48 -34.05 16.65
CA LEU A 255 -4.38 -34.38 17.74
C LEU A 255 -5.50 -35.26 17.17
N ALA A 256 -5.51 -36.54 17.53
CA ALA A 256 -6.60 -37.45 17.11
C ALA A 256 -7.94 -37.06 17.73
N SER A 257 -7.94 -36.49 18.94
CA SER A 257 -9.10 -35.86 19.58
C SER A 257 -8.66 -34.77 20.55
N SER A 258 -9.60 -33.95 21.05
CA SER A 258 -9.33 -32.92 22.07
C SER A 258 -8.66 -33.47 23.35
N LEU A 259 -8.93 -34.75 23.67
CA LEU A 259 -8.46 -35.43 24.88
C LEU A 259 -7.24 -36.35 24.65
N SER A 260 -6.85 -36.66 23.41
CA SER A 260 -5.74 -37.58 23.13
C SER A 260 -4.36 -36.94 23.35
N LYS A 261 -3.34 -37.73 23.73
CA LYS A 261 -1.95 -37.23 23.79
C LYS A 261 -1.53 -36.68 22.41
N PRO A 262 -0.82 -35.54 22.33
CA PRO A 262 -0.30 -35.04 21.07
C PRO A 262 0.73 -36.00 20.49
N VAL A 263 0.63 -36.28 19.19
CA VAL A 263 1.60 -37.09 18.45
C VAL A 263 2.37 -36.18 17.50
N HIS A 264 3.68 -36.34 17.43
CA HIS A 264 4.52 -35.59 16.49
C HIS A 264 4.64 -36.41 15.21
N ALA A 265 4.31 -35.79 14.08
CA ALA A 265 4.37 -36.41 12.77
C ALA A 265 5.41 -35.68 11.94
N VAL A 266 6.46 -36.38 11.56
CA VAL A 266 7.52 -35.90 10.66
C VAL A 266 7.03 -36.05 9.21
N SER A 267 7.32 -35.06 8.37
CA SER A 267 6.96 -35.15 6.95
C SER A 267 7.93 -36.07 6.18
N GLU A 268 7.50 -36.62 5.05
CA GLU A 268 8.39 -37.40 4.18
C GLU A 268 9.54 -36.54 3.64
N ASP A 269 9.29 -35.25 3.36
CA ASP A 269 10.30 -34.27 2.92
C ASP A 269 10.87 -33.43 4.08
N PHE A 270 11.09 -34.04 5.25
CA PHE A 270 11.46 -33.33 6.48
C PHE A 270 12.66 -32.37 6.34
N SER A 271 13.67 -32.69 5.51
CA SER A 271 14.87 -31.86 5.32
C SER A 271 14.71 -30.75 4.27
N ASN A 272 13.56 -30.66 3.61
CA ASN A 272 13.27 -29.62 2.61
C ASN A 272 13.18 -28.24 3.28
N GLY A 273 14.07 -27.33 2.89
CA GLY A 273 14.16 -25.97 3.43
C GLY A 273 15.12 -25.79 4.60
N THR A 274 15.59 -26.88 5.22
CA THR A 274 16.54 -26.82 6.34
C THR A 274 17.86 -26.18 5.92
N ASP A 275 18.35 -26.46 4.70
CA ASP A 275 19.53 -25.83 4.12
C ASP A 275 19.36 -24.31 3.96
N LYS A 276 18.24 -23.87 3.38
CA LYS A 276 17.93 -22.44 3.21
C LYS A 276 17.88 -21.71 4.55
N TYR A 277 17.28 -22.33 5.56
CA TYR A 277 17.25 -21.78 6.92
C TYR A 277 18.66 -21.59 7.49
N PHE A 278 19.53 -22.61 7.42
CA PHE A 278 20.89 -22.51 7.96
C PHE A 278 21.80 -21.58 7.14
N GLN A 279 21.59 -21.46 5.83
CA GLN A 279 22.25 -20.43 5.01
C GLN A 279 21.88 -19.02 5.48
N LYS A 280 20.57 -18.76 5.67
CA LYS A 280 20.08 -17.47 6.19
C LYS A 280 20.65 -17.19 7.58
N LEU A 281 20.66 -18.19 8.47
CA LEU A 281 21.20 -18.05 9.81
C LEU A 281 22.71 -17.78 9.81
N SER A 282 23.47 -18.49 8.98
CA SER A 282 24.92 -18.28 8.84
C SER A 282 25.23 -16.86 8.34
N LYS A 283 24.47 -16.37 7.36
CA LYS A 283 24.59 -15.00 6.85
C LYS A 283 24.30 -13.95 7.93
N ARG A 284 23.26 -14.15 8.75
CA ARG A 284 22.88 -13.23 9.82
C ARG A 284 23.99 -13.03 10.86
N PHE A 285 24.75 -14.08 11.17
CA PHE A 285 25.82 -14.06 12.17
C PHE A 285 27.24 -14.01 11.56
N SER A 286 27.36 -13.77 10.24
CA SER A 286 28.64 -13.67 9.54
C SER A 286 29.41 -12.39 9.84
N THR A 287 30.74 -12.45 9.73
CA THR A 287 31.67 -11.40 10.14
C THR A 287 31.79 -10.22 9.16
N LYS A 288 31.51 -10.41 7.86
CA LYS A 288 31.63 -9.34 6.83
C LYS A 288 30.51 -8.29 6.85
N ASN A 289 29.35 -8.56 7.45
CA ASN A 289 28.22 -7.61 7.46
C ASN A 289 28.41 -6.40 8.40
N LYS A 290 29.51 -6.31 9.15
CA LYS A 290 29.74 -5.21 10.11
C LYS A 290 30.96 -4.30 9.81
N ASN A 291 31.78 -4.63 8.80
CA ASN A 291 33.01 -3.89 8.47
C ASN A 291 32.96 -3.14 7.11
N LYS A 292 31.77 -2.72 6.63
CA LYS A 292 31.65 -1.83 5.46
C LYS A 292 32.06 -0.39 5.80
N GLN A 293 33.33 -0.18 6.12
CA GLN A 293 33.95 1.15 6.12
C GLN A 293 35.24 1.23 5.30
N ASN A 294 35.77 0.12 4.78
CA ASN A 294 36.93 0.15 3.89
C ASN A 294 36.56 -0.55 2.57
N GLU A 295 36.11 0.24 1.60
CA GLU A 295 35.99 -0.18 0.20
C GLU A 295 37.37 -0.12 -0.46
N ASN A 296 37.85 -1.28 -0.91
CA ASN A 296 38.70 -1.51 -2.08
C ASN A 296 39.47 -2.81 -1.84
N GLU A 297 38.84 -3.96 -2.11
CA GLU A 297 39.57 -5.19 -2.46
C GLU A 297 38.59 -6.22 -3.05
N THR A 298 38.58 -6.27 -4.37
CA THR A 298 38.05 -7.39 -5.18
C THR A 298 38.99 -8.58 -5.06
N GLU A 299 38.89 -9.33 -3.97
CA GLU A 299 39.39 -10.69 -3.90
C GLU A 299 38.31 -11.63 -3.37
N SER A 300 38.16 -12.78 -4.03
CA SER A 300 37.28 -13.88 -3.66
C SER A 300 37.79 -14.55 -2.37
N ILE A 301 37.61 -13.86 -1.23
CA ILE A 301 37.99 -14.34 0.09
C ILE A 301 36.80 -15.12 0.66
N GLN A 302 37.02 -16.42 0.87
CA GLN A 302 36.15 -17.41 1.50
C GLN A 302 35.44 -16.80 2.73
N GLU A 303 34.11 -16.86 2.78
CA GLU A 303 33.33 -16.34 3.90
C GLU A 303 33.67 -17.12 5.18
N ASP A 304 34.23 -16.45 6.20
CA ASP A 304 34.36 -17.01 7.54
C ASP A 304 32.97 -17.07 8.20
N LEU A 305 32.28 -18.18 7.94
CA LEU A 305 30.95 -18.47 8.51
C LEU A 305 31.08 -18.93 9.97
N PRO A 306 30.18 -18.48 10.86
CA PRO A 306 30.21 -18.89 12.26
C PRO A 306 29.91 -20.39 12.41
N LEU A 307 30.53 -21.05 13.39
CA LEU A 307 30.22 -22.44 13.73
C LEU A 307 28.89 -22.53 14.49
N ILE A 308 27.85 -23.06 13.84
CA ILE A 308 26.50 -23.22 14.41
C ILE A 308 26.38 -24.59 15.07
N ARG A 309 26.12 -24.62 16.38
CA ARG A 309 25.98 -25.86 17.16
C ARG A 309 24.55 -26.01 17.66
N CYS A 310 23.83 -26.99 17.14
CA CYS A 310 22.44 -27.28 17.49
C CYS A 310 22.38 -28.15 18.74
N ILE A 311 22.16 -27.54 19.91
CA ILE A 311 21.99 -28.21 21.19
C ILE A 311 20.54 -28.73 21.29
N SER A 312 20.36 -30.02 21.03
CA SER A 312 19.06 -30.67 20.97
C SER A 312 18.59 -31.14 22.35
N LEU A 313 17.51 -30.54 22.85
CA LEU A 313 16.88 -30.88 24.13
C LEU A 313 15.71 -31.87 23.99
N LEU A 314 15.60 -32.51 22.83
CA LEU A 314 14.58 -33.52 22.53
C LEU A 314 14.84 -34.80 23.35
N GLU A 315 13.77 -35.49 23.74
CA GLU A 315 13.90 -36.79 24.40
C GLU A 315 14.35 -37.87 23.41
N THR A 316 15.34 -38.70 23.79
CA THR A 316 16.00 -39.65 22.87
C THR A 316 15.47 -41.09 22.90
N GLY A 317 14.68 -41.46 23.91
CA GLY A 317 14.20 -42.85 24.07
C GLY A 317 13.15 -43.27 23.03
N GLU A 318 13.25 -44.50 22.49
CA GLU A 318 12.39 -45.05 21.42
C GLU A 318 10.88 -45.02 21.73
N HIS A 319 10.48 -44.99 23.01
CA HIS A 319 9.08 -44.92 23.43
C HIS A 319 8.59 -43.49 23.73
N LYS A 320 9.39 -42.47 23.43
CA LYS A 320 9.06 -41.06 23.68
C LYS A 320 8.44 -40.42 22.44
N SER A 321 7.52 -39.49 22.66
CA SER A 321 6.78 -38.81 21.56
C SER A 321 7.65 -37.90 20.68
N GLU A 322 8.90 -37.66 21.06
CA GLU A 322 9.84 -36.75 20.37
C GLU A 322 10.91 -37.48 19.55
N HIS A 323 10.97 -38.82 19.64
CA HIS A 323 12.02 -39.63 19.03
C HIS A 323 12.10 -39.46 17.52
N ASP A 324 10.97 -39.54 16.81
CA ASP A 324 10.93 -39.36 15.34
C ASP A 324 11.47 -37.99 14.91
N VAL A 325 11.14 -36.92 15.66
CA VAL A 325 11.61 -35.56 15.39
C VAL A 325 13.12 -35.45 15.67
N TYR A 326 13.61 -36.13 16.71
CA TYR A 326 15.03 -36.19 17.03
C TYR A 326 15.83 -36.85 15.91
N GLU A 327 15.43 -38.05 15.48
CA GLU A 327 16.14 -38.80 14.43
C GLU A 327 16.13 -38.05 13.10
N ALA A 328 14.98 -37.52 12.72
CA ALA A 328 14.83 -36.74 11.49
C ALA A 328 15.68 -35.47 11.51
N PHE A 329 15.79 -34.78 12.65
CA PHE A 329 16.61 -33.57 12.74
C PHE A 329 18.10 -33.89 12.73
N GLU A 330 18.54 -34.93 13.43
CA GLU A 330 19.92 -35.40 13.38
C GLU A 330 20.32 -35.79 11.94
N LYS A 331 19.44 -36.51 11.23
CA LYS A 331 19.64 -36.87 9.83
C LYS A 331 19.71 -35.64 8.93
N ALA A 332 18.78 -34.69 9.07
CA ALA A 332 18.77 -33.46 8.27
C ALA A 332 20.06 -32.64 8.44
N VAL A 333 20.63 -32.57 9.65
CA VAL A 333 21.91 -31.87 9.89
C VAL A 333 23.08 -32.62 9.26
N LYS A 334 23.08 -33.96 9.27
CA LYS A 334 24.10 -34.78 8.61
C LYS A 334 24.07 -34.67 7.08
N GLU A 335 22.94 -34.32 6.48
CA GLU A 335 22.77 -34.08 5.04
C GLU A 335 23.25 -32.68 4.58
N LEU A 336 23.42 -31.71 5.50
CA LEU A 336 23.82 -30.34 5.17
C LEU A 336 25.16 -30.21 4.41
N PRO A 337 26.21 -31.00 4.73
CA PRO A 337 27.47 -30.97 3.98
C PRO A 337 27.31 -31.31 2.49
N GLU A 338 26.39 -32.21 2.14
CA GLU A 338 26.09 -32.57 0.74
C GLU A 338 25.51 -31.38 -0.03
N LYS A 339 24.90 -30.42 0.68
CA LYS A 339 24.35 -29.17 0.16
C LYS A 339 25.31 -27.98 0.29
N GLY A 340 26.58 -28.22 0.62
CA GLY A 340 27.62 -27.20 0.75
C GLY A 340 27.64 -26.42 2.07
N ILE A 341 26.93 -26.89 3.10
CA ILE A 341 26.84 -26.24 4.42
C ILE A 341 27.63 -27.07 5.45
N ASN A 342 28.87 -26.66 5.73
CA ASN A 342 29.81 -27.42 6.58
C ASN A 342 29.99 -26.84 7.99
N ASN A 343 29.35 -25.70 8.29
CA ASN A 343 29.52 -24.97 9.54
C ASN A 343 28.42 -25.28 10.58
N VAL A 344 27.65 -26.36 10.41
CA VAL A 344 26.53 -26.74 11.29
C VAL A 344 26.79 -28.12 11.92
N SER A 345 26.61 -28.24 13.24
CA SER A 345 26.71 -29.51 13.95
C SER A 345 25.52 -29.77 14.86
N PHE A 346 25.26 -31.05 15.14
CA PHE A 346 24.20 -31.51 16.03
C PHE A 346 24.80 -32.05 17.33
N VAL A 347 24.26 -31.62 18.48
CA VAL A 347 24.75 -31.99 19.81
C VAL A 347 23.57 -32.39 20.71
N PRO A 348 23.43 -33.68 21.08
CA PRO A 348 22.33 -34.13 21.94
C PRO A 348 22.53 -33.75 23.41
N PHE A 349 21.48 -33.28 24.08
CA PHE A 349 21.47 -32.99 25.52
C PHE A 349 20.06 -33.14 26.11
N ASP A 350 19.69 -34.34 26.59
CA ASP A 350 18.38 -34.60 27.19
C ASP A 350 18.26 -33.98 28.59
N LEU A 351 17.94 -32.69 28.62
CA LEU A 351 17.73 -31.92 29.83
C LEU A 351 16.58 -32.49 30.69
N ASN A 352 15.57 -33.11 30.09
CA ASN A 352 14.41 -33.58 30.85
C ASN A 352 14.80 -34.78 31.73
N SER A 353 15.51 -35.74 31.16
CA SER A 353 16.06 -36.88 31.88
C SER A 353 16.99 -36.44 33.03
N ILE A 354 17.91 -35.51 32.75
CA ILE A 354 18.86 -35.00 33.75
C ILE A 354 18.14 -34.29 34.91
N LEU A 355 17.14 -33.45 34.62
CA LEU A 355 16.36 -32.74 35.64
C LEU A 355 15.60 -33.70 36.56
N HIS A 356 14.99 -34.74 35.99
CA HIS A 356 14.25 -35.74 36.76
C HIS A 356 15.17 -36.57 37.66
N GLN A 357 16.38 -36.87 37.21
CA GLN A 357 17.31 -37.74 37.94
C GLN A 357 18.13 -36.99 39.00
N TYR A 358 18.58 -35.76 38.71
CA TYR A 358 19.57 -35.06 39.54
C TYR A 358 19.17 -33.64 40.00
N GLY A 359 18.07 -33.09 39.49
CA GLY A 359 17.61 -31.75 39.83
C GLY A 359 18.33 -30.61 39.10
N ALA A 360 17.94 -29.37 39.41
CA ALA A 360 18.31 -28.18 38.63
C ALA A 360 19.79 -27.75 38.74
N LYS A 361 20.39 -27.90 39.93
CA LYS A 361 21.80 -27.50 40.16
C LYS A 361 22.76 -28.39 39.36
N GLU A 362 22.55 -29.70 39.40
CA GLU A 362 23.36 -30.66 38.65
C GLU A 362 23.16 -30.50 37.13
N ALA A 363 21.92 -30.25 36.69
CA ALA A 363 21.63 -29.96 35.29
C ALA A 363 22.40 -28.73 34.77
N LYS A 364 22.55 -27.67 35.59
CA LYS A 364 23.39 -26.50 35.25
C LYS A 364 24.85 -26.90 35.08
N LEU A 365 25.39 -27.74 35.97
CA LEU A 365 26.78 -28.18 35.91
C LEU A 365 27.07 -29.01 34.65
N LYS A 366 26.22 -29.99 34.34
CA LYS A 366 26.37 -30.80 33.12
C LYS A 366 26.25 -29.96 31.85
N LEU A 367 25.33 -28.98 31.81
CA LEU A 367 25.26 -28.06 30.68
C LEU A 367 26.52 -27.19 30.59
N GLN A 368 27.03 -26.71 31.73
CA GLN A 368 28.27 -25.93 31.78
C GLN A 368 29.46 -26.72 31.24
N GLU A 369 29.62 -27.99 31.61
CA GLU A 369 30.67 -28.87 31.07
C GLU A 369 30.59 -28.99 29.54
N LEU A 370 29.38 -29.06 28.99
CA LEU A 370 29.16 -29.14 27.54
C LEU A 370 29.49 -27.82 26.82
N VAL A 371 29.01 -26.67 27.34
CA VAL A 371 29.05 -25.39 26.61
C VAL A 371 30.29 -24.55 26.88
N LYS A 372 30.98 -24.77 28.01
CA LYS A 372 32.16 -23.98 28.40
C LYS A 372 33.30 -24.08 27.37
N PRO A 373 33.67 -25.28 26.84
CA PRO A 373 34.69 -25.36 25.80
C PRO A 373 34.34 -24.58 24.53
N TYR A 374 33.06 -24.54 24.15
CA TYR A 374 32.62 -23.73 23.00
C TYR A 374 32.74 -22.24 23.29
N LEU A 375 32.29 -21.79 24.46
CA LEU A 375 32.39 -20.38 24.85
C LEU A 375 33.85 -19.91 24.95
N ASP A 376 34.74 -20.76 25.48
CA ASP A 376 36.17 -20.45 25.59
C ASP A 376 36.84 -20.29 24.21
N ASN A 377 36.41 -21.08 23.21
CA ASN A 377 36.93 -21.01 21.85
C ASN A 377 36.29 -19.91 21.00
N ASP A 378 34.98 -19.71 21.12
CA ASP A 378 34.22 -18.79 20.24
C ASP A 378 34.38 -17.33 20.66
N GLY A 379 34.66 -17.08 21.94
CA GLY A 379 34.83 -15.77 22.52
C GLY A 379 33.55 -14.92 22.55
N PHE A 380 33.72 -13.64 22.89
CA PHE A 380 32.66 -12.62 22.85
C PHE A 380 32.85 -11.75 21.61
N THR A 381 31.76 -11.14 21.16
CA THR A 381 31.90 -9.90 20.38
C THR A 381 32.30 -8.80 21.36
N TYR A 382 33.38 -8.05 21.12
CA TYR A 382 33.77 -6.94 21.99
C TYR A 382 34.28 -5.75 21.20
N GLY A 383 34.13 -4.56 21.78
CA GLY A 383 34.49 -3.33 21.12
C GLY A 383 34.36 -2.09 22.00
N THR A 384 34.35 -0.92 21.37
CA THR A 384 34.28 0.40 22.04
C THR A 384 33.17 1.29 21.46
N PHE A 385 32.64 2.20 22.28
CA PHE A 385 31.60 3.14 21.82
C PHE A 385 32.17 4.21 20.87
N PRO A 386 31.35 4.73 19.93
CA PRO A 386 29.94 4.41 19.73
C PRO A 386 29.68 3.01 19.13
N ASN A 387 30.42 2.56 18.12
CA ASN A 387 30.12 1.30 17.41
C ASN A 387 31.38 0.60 16.84
N THR A 388 32.56 0.75 17.45
CA THR A 388 33.79 0.11 16.97
C THR A 388 33.83 -1.35 17.43
N ILE A 389 33.96 -2.30 16.51
CA ILE A 389 34.06 -3.73 16.84
C ILE A 389 35.52 -4.18 16.71
N ASN A 390 36.08 -4.72 17.79
CA ASN A 390 37.45 -5.20 17.84
C ASN A 390 37.54 -6.72 17.62
N HIS A 391 36.52 -7.47 18.04
CA HIS A 391 36.44 -8.91 17.85
C HIS A 391 34.98 -9.32 17.73
N LEU A 392 34.71 -10.35 16.94
CA LEU A 392 33.39 -10.93 16.73
C LEU A 392 33.32 -12.31 17.34
N GLN A 393 32.17 -12.66 17.91
CA GLN A 393 31.84 -14.01 18.34
C GLN A 393 31.95 -14.97 17.13
N GLN A 394 32.73 -16.05 17.26
CA GLN A 394 33.05 -16.95 16.14
C GLN A 394 32.11 -18.17 16.00
N GLY A 395 31.30 -18.46 17.02
CA GLY A 395 30.38 -19.60 17.00
C GLY A 395 29.04 -19.26 17.62
N LEU A 396 27.99 -19.93 17.16
CA LEU A 396 26.60 -19.69 17.54
C LEU A 396 26.01 -20.96 18.15
N LEU A 397 25.52 -20.86 19.39
CA LEU A 397 24.72 -21.94 19.98
C LEU A 397 23.25 -21.75 19.59
N ARG A 398 22.63 -22.84 19.13
CA ARG A 398 21.20 -22.89 18.85
C ARG A 398 20.55 -23.99 19.69
N PHE A 399 19.67 -23.62 20.60
CA PHE A 399 18.95 -24.58 21.44
C PHE A 399 17.60 -24.94 20.82
N ASN A 400 17.32 -26.24 20.69
CA ASN A 400 16.06 -26.70 20.10
C ASN A 400 15.32 -27.71 20.96
N CYS A 401 14.00 -27.73 20.81
CA CYS A 401 13.11 -28.66 21.50
C CYS A 401 11.80 -28.79 20.70
N ALA A 402 10.98 -29.81 20.96
CA ALA A 402 9.65 -29.94 20.36
C ALA A 402 8.71 -28.85 20.92
N ASP A 403 8.86 -28.55 22.20
CA ASP A 403 8.32 -27.37 22.86
C ASP A 403 9.45 -26.38 23.14
N SER A 404 9.69 -25.47 22.20
CA SER A 404 10.74 -24.44 22.27
C SER A 404 10.51 -23.35 23.33
N LEU A 405 9.82 -23.70 24.42
CA LEU A 405 9.36 -22.79 25.44
C LEU A 405 10.06 -23.08 26.79
N ASP A 406 9.55 -24.02 27.58
CA ASP A 406 9.97 -24.14 29.00
C ASP A 406 11.39 -24.74 29.15
N ARG A 407 11.69 -25.86 28.46
CA ARG A 407 13.02 -26.51 28.51
C ARG A 407 14.11 -25.61 27.94
N VAL A 408 13.81 -24.94 26.83
CA VAL A 408 14.79 -24.08 26.17
C VAL A 408 15.03 -22.79 26.95
N ASN A 409 14.00 -22.21 27.57
CA ASN A 409 14.17 -21.06 28.46
C ASN A 409 15.07 -21.40 29.66
N LEU A 410 14.90 -22.58 30.26
CA LEU A 410 15.75 -23.03 31.36
C LEU A 410 17.20 -23.32 30.92
N ALA A 411 17.40 -24.02 29.80
CA ALA A 411 18.74 -24.28 29.27
C ALA A 411 19.50 -22.97 28.95
N THR A 412 18.80 -22.01 28.34
CA THR A 412 19.39 -20.71 27.99
C THR A 412 19.62 -19.82 29.22
N PHE A 413 18.84 -19.98 30.30
CA PHE A 413 19.13 -19.37 31.60
C PHE A 413 20.45 -19.90 32.18
N PHE A 414 20.64 -21.23 32.18
CA PHE A 414 21.90 -21.83 32.61
C PHE A 414 23.08 -21.34 31.76
N TYR A 415 22.90 -21.25 30.44
CA TYR A 415 23.93 -20.70 29.55
C TYR A 415 24.26 -19.25 29.88
N ALA A 416 23.26 -18.39 30.13
CA ALA A 416 23.50 -16.99 30.51
C ALA A 416 24.26 -16.84 31.84
N LEU A 417 24.03 -17.74 32.81
CA LEU A 417 24.84 -17.78 34.04
C LEU A 417 26.31 -18.09 33.72
N VAL A 418 26.56 -19.09 32.86
CA VAL A 418 27.93 -19.48 32.45
C VAL A 418 28.63 -18.36 31.68
N VAL A 419 27.92 -17.70 30.76
CA VAL A 419 28.43 -16.55 29.99
C VAL A 419 28.80 -15.40 30.91
N THR A 420 27.94 -15.07 31.86
CA THR A 420 28.18 -13.98 32.82
C THR A 420 29.33 -14.29 33.76
N GLU A 421 29.41 -15.52 34.28
CA GLU A 421 30.51 -16.00 35.11
C GLU A 421 31.85 -15.88 34.36
N LYS A 422 31.90 -16.31 33.09
CA LYS A 422 33.09 -16.19 32.25
C LYS A 422 33.50 -14.73 32.01
N TRP A 423 32.56 -13.85 31.71
CA TRP A 423 32.86 -12.43 31.49
C TRP A 423 33.45 -11.78 32.75
N LEU A 424 32.85 -12.05 33.91
CA LEU A 424 33.33 -11.57 35.20
C LEU A 424 34.74 -12.07 35.52
N ASP A 425 35.03 -13.35 35.27
CA ASP A 425 36.37 -13.90 35.45
C ASP A 425 37.41 -13.20 34.56
N LEU A 426 37.06 -12.90 33.31
CA LEU A 426 37.93 -12.14 32.39
C LEU A 426 38.20 -10.72 32.92
N GLN A 427 37.18 -10.03 33.43
CA GLN A 427 37.34 -8.70 34.02
C GLN A 427 38.17 -8.72 35.31
N ALA A 428 38.01 -9.74 36.15
CA ALA A 428 38.80 -9.92 37.37
C ALA A 428 40.28 -10.15 37.07
N GLN A 429 40.60 -10.91 36.01
CA GLN A 429 41.98 -11.14 35.55
C GLN A 429 42.62 -9.87 34.99
N GLN A 430 41.85 -9.09 34.22
CA GLN A 430 42.32 -7.82 33.66
C GLN A 430 42.49 -6.72 34.72
N ASN A 431 41.73 -6.76 35.81
CA ASN A 431 41.76 -5.77 36.89
C ASN A 431 41.96 -6.40 38.30
N PRO A 432 43.14 -6.96 38.62
CA PRO A 432 43.35 -7.72 39.85
C PRO A 432 43.06 -6.94 41.14
N GLN A 433 43.36 -5.63 41.16
CA GLN A 433 43.12 -4.75 42.31
C GLN A 433 41.63 -4.58 42.63
N ASN A 434 40.78 -4.72 41.60
CA ASN A 434 39.32 -4.56 41.68
C ASN A 434 38.58 -5.90 41.55
N SER A 435 39.27 -7.04 41.69
CA SER A 435 38.68 -8.38 41.54
C SER A 435 37.41 -8.63 42.38
N LYS A 436 37.27 -8.00 43.56
CA LYS A 436 36.05 -8.07 44.38
C LYS A 436 34.81 -7.49 43.67
N LEU A 437 34.99 -6.46 42.82
CA LEU A 437 33.93 -5.86 42.00
C LEU A 437 33.48 -6.75 40.85
N TYR A 438 34.18 -7.85 40.56
CA TYR A 438 33.84 -8.80 39.50
C TYR A 438 33.51 -10.18 40.05
N LYS A 439 33.12 -10.28 41.33
CA LYS A 439 32.63 -11.53 41.89
C LYS A 439 31.23 -11.86 41.36
N PHE A 440 31.02 -13.10 40.92
CA PHE A 440 29.69 -13.63 40.60
C PHE A 440 28.87 -13.77 41.89
N SER A 441 27.77 -13.01 41.98
CA SER A 441 27.03 -12.77 43.22
C SER A 441 25.52 -12.89 43.01
N GLN A 442 24.79 -12.95 44.12
CA GLN A 442 23.36 -13.25 44.11
C GLN A 442 22.51 -12.19 43.42
N ASP A 443 22.87 -10.92 43.49
CA ASP A 443 22.22 -9.80 42.80
C ASP A 443 22.28 -9.92 41.26
N ILE A 444 23.40 -10.42 40.71
CA ILE A 444 23.54 -10.74 39.29
C ILE A 444 22.62 -11.90 38.92
N ILE A 445 22.61 -12.96 39.74
CA ILE A 445 21.74 -14.12 39.55
C ILE A 445 20.27 -13.70 39.62
N ASP A 446 19.90 -12.84 40.55
CA ASP A 446 18.54 -12.33 40.74
C ASP A 446 18.08 -11.51 39.52
N PHE A 447 18.96 -10.66 38.96
CA PHE A 447 18.66 -9.95 37.71
C PHE A 447 18.43 -10.93 36.54
N LEU A 448 19.35 -11.87 36.31
CA LEU A 448 19.23 -12.84 35.23
C LEU A 448 17.98 -13.70 35.41
N ALA A 449 17.72 -14.16 36.63
CA ALA A 449 16.54 -14.96 36.94
C ALA A 449 15.25 -14.17 36.70
N LYS A 450 15.19 -12.88 37.08
CA LYS A 450 14.08 -11.98 36.73
C LYS A 450 13.91 -11.84 35.22
N ALA A 451 15.01 -11.64 34.49
CA ALA A 451 14.99 -11.49 33.04
C ALA A 451 14.44 -12.74 32.34
N PHE A 452 14.90 -13.92 32.73
CA PHE A 452 14.47 -15.20 32.15
C PHE A 452 13.06 -15.65 32.56
N VAL A 453 12.61 -15.30 33.76
CA VAL A 453 11.19 -15.50 34.16
C VAL A 453 10.28 -14.59 33.35
N THR A 454 10.64 -13.31 33.22
CA THR A 454 9.87 -12.34 32.43
C THR A 454 9.81 -12.76 30.96
N SER A 455 10.96 -13.09 30.36
CA SER A 455 11.01 -13.54 28.96
C SER A 455 10.31 -14.87 28.74
N GLY A 456 10.38 -15.78 29.72
CA GLY A 456 9.62 -17.04 29.70
C GLY A 456 8.13 -16.77 29.67
N HIS A 457 7.63 -15.89 30.55
CA HIS A 457 6.21 -15.50 30.59
C HIS A 457 5.75 -14.89 29.27
N VAL A 458 6.49 -13.91 28.72
CA VAL A 458 6.14 -13.25 27.45
C VAL A 458 6.01 -14.29 26.32
N VAL A 459 7.04 -15.10 26.08
CA VAL A 459 7.02 -16.11 25.01
C VAL A 459 5.92 -17.16 25.25
N SER A 460 5.67 -17.53 26.52
CA SER A 460 4.65 -18.52 26.87
C SER A 460 3.23 -18.01 26.67
N LEU A 461 2.96 -16.76 27.04
CA LEU A 461 1.65 -16.14 26.87
C LEU A 461 1.30 -16.03 25.38
N LEU A 462 2.26 -15.62 24.56
CA LEU A 462 2.04 -15.49 23.12
C LEU A 462 1.86 -16.85 22.43
N TYR A 463 2.64 -17.85 22.82
CA TYR A 463 2.63 -19.16 22.17
C TYR A 463 1.50 -20.08 22.67
N THR A 464 1.14 -19.99 23.96
CA THR A 464 0.22 -20.94 24.64
C THR A 464 -0.89 -20.29 25.47
N ASN A 465 -0.92 -18.96 25.56
CA ASN A 465 -1.86 -18.18 26.39
C ASN A 465 -1.85 -18.57 27.88
N THR A 466 -0.69 -18.97 28.38
CA THR A 466 -0.45 -19.29 29.80
C THR A 466 0.93 -18.80 30.24
N PRO A 467 1.17 -18.56 31.54
CA PRO A 467 2.51 -18.34 32.06
C PRO A 467 3.46 -19.50 31.77
N ALA A 468 4.76 -19.23 31.84
CA ALA A 468 5.78 -20.27 31.65
C ALA A 468 5.73 -21.31 32.78
N ILE A 469 6.05 -22.55 32.43
CA ILE A 469 6.21 -23.65 33.38
C ILE A 469 7.71 -23.81 33.68
N LYS A 470 8.08 -24.46 34.78
CA LYS A 470 9.48 -24.68 35.22
C LYS A 470 10.19 -23.44 35.79
N THR A 471 9.46 -22.37 36.13
CA THR A 471 10.00 -21.22 36.87
C THR A 471 10.50 -21.61 38.27
N SER A 472 9.95 -22.70 38.84
CA SER A 472 10.40 -23.34 40.07
C SER A 472 11.89 -23.77 40.03
N HIS A 473 12.40 -24.24 38.88
CA HIS A 473 13.81 -24.59 38.74
C HIS A 473 14.73 -23.36 38.66
N ILE A 474 14.24 -22.23 38.13
CA ILE A 474 14.96 -20.95 38.15
C ILE A 474 15.01 -20.40 39.59
N ARG A 475 13.91 -20.51 40.34
CA ARG A 475 13.82 -20.11 41.75
C ARG A 475 14.84 -20.82 42.65
N ALA A 476 15.29 -22.03 42.29
CA ALA A 476 16.35 -22.73 43.01
C ALA A 476 17.68 -21.94 43.04
N PHE A 477 17.87 -20.98 42.14
CA PHE A 477 19.02 -20.07 42.07
C PHE A 477 18.71 -18.67 42.61
N SER A 478 17.44 -18.25 42.61
CA SER A 478 16.99 -16.95 43.13
C SER A 478 15.71 -17.12 43.96
N PRO A 479 15.81 -17.22 45.31
CA PRO A 479 14.66 -17.45 46.19
C PRO A 479 13.64 -16.30 46.20
N ASN A 480 14.09 -15.09 45.84
CA ASN A 480 13.33 -13.83 45.85
C ASN A 480 12.24 -13.77 44.75
N ILE A 481 12.22 -14.72 43.83
CA ILE A 481 11.21 -14.79 42.76
C ILE A 481 9.90 -15.35 43.31
N ASN A 482 8.84 -14.54 43.22
CA ASN A 482 7.47 -14.96 43.54
C ASN A 482 6.93 -15.87 42.42
N VAL A 483 6.41 -17.04 42.80
CA VAL A 483 5.74 -17.98 41.89
C VAL A 483 4.25 -17.99 42.25
N GLU A 484 3.41 -17.41 41.39
CA GLU A 484 1.99 -17.18 41.69
C GLU A 484 1.10 -18.42 41.50
N PHE A 485 1.51 -19.41 40.69
CA PHE A 485 0.67 -20.57 40.33
C PHE A 485 1.40 -21.91 40.42
N SER A 486 0.67 -23.00 40.67
CA SER A 486 1.23 -24.35 40.63
C SER A 486 1.42 -24.83 39.18
N ASP A 487 2.55 -25.50 38.90
CA ASP A 487 2.90 -26.00 37.56
C ASP A 487 1.83 -26.98 37.00
N SER A 488 1.18 -27.76 37.88
CA SER A 488 0.14 -28.73 37.51
C SER A 488 -1.15 -28.06 37.00
N THR A 489 -1.62 -27.00 37.66
CA THR A 489 -2.82 -26.26 37.24
C THR A 489 -2.60 -25.52 35.93
N THR A 490 -1.42 -24.93 35.75
CA THR A 490 -1.01 -24.25 34.50
C THR A 490 -0.97 -25.21 33.32
N THR A 491 -0.50 -26.45 33.52
CA THR A 491 -0.47 -27.48 32.46
C THR A 491 -1.87 -27.82 31.94
N ILE A 492 -2.85 -27.96 32.84
CA ILE A 492 -4.25 -28.25 32.47
C ILE A 492 -4.86 -27.06 31.72
N LYS A 493 -4.70 -25.84 32.27
CA LYS A 493 -5.17 -24.60 31.62
C LYS A 493 -4.59 -24.45 30.22
N ARG A 494 -3.29 -24.70 30.07
CA ARG A 494 -2.57 -24.66 28.79
C ARG A 494 -3.15 -25.64 27.78
N ARG A 495 -3.52 -26.85 28.23
CA ARG A 495 -4.15 -27.85 27.35
C ARG A 495 -5.51 -27.37 26.83
N ILE A 496 -6.34 -26.80 27.69
CA ILE A 496 -7.65 -26.26 27.30
C ILE A 496 -7.46 -25.10 26.30
N GLN A 497 -6.54 -24.17 26.59
CA GLN A 497 -6.22 -23.04 25.71
C GLN A 497 -5.82 -23.50 24.30
N ASN A 498 -4.87 -24.45 24.22
CA ASN A 498 -4.32 -24.90 22.94
C ASN A 498 -5.30 -25.68 22.05
N VAL A 499 -6.36 -26.26 22.63
CA VAL A 499 -7.35 -27.03 21.86
C VAL A 499 -8.56 -26.17 21.51
N ALA A 500 -9.07 -25.37 22.46
CA ALA A 500 -10.33 -24.65 22.30
C ALA A 500 -10.17 -23.25 21.70
N PHE A 501 -9.11 -22.52 22.05
CA PHE A 501 -9.00 -21.08 21.75
C PHE A 501 -7.89 -20.74 20.75
N ASP A 502 -6.87 -21.60 20.63
CA ASP A 502 -5.76 -21.43 19.69
C ASP A 502 -6.17 -21.21 18.23
N PRO A 503 -7.17 -21.92 17.65
CA PRO A 503 -7.57 -21.66 16.26
C PRO A 503 -7.99 -20.22 16.01
N ASN A 504 -8.78 -19.64 16.93
CA ASN A 504 -9.20 -18.24 16.84
C ASN A 504 -8.04 -17.27 17.12
N ARG A 505 -7.20 -17.55 18.14
CA ARG A 505 -6.02 -16.73 18.43
C ARG A 505 -5.04 -16.72 17.27
N ASN A 506 -4.82 -17.88 16.64
CA ASN A 506 -3.98 -18.01 15.46
C ASN A 506 -4.52 -17.17 14.31
N LYS A 507 -5.83 -17.23 14.04
CA LYS A 507 -6.46 -16.34 13.05
C LYS A 507 -6.16 -14.86 13.35
N ILE A 508 -6.36 -14.40 14.58
CA ILE A 508 -6.08 -13.00 14.97
C ILE A 508 -4.59 -12.64 14.78
N ILE A 509 -3.66 -13.54 15.12
CA ILE A 509 -2.23 -13.32 14.91
C ILE A 509 -1.93 -13.16 13.41
N TYR A 510 -2.47 -14.04 12.56
CA TYR A 510 -2.27 -13.97 11.12
C TYR A 510 -2.93 -12.73 10.51
N ASP A 511 -4.15 -12.39 10.91
CA ASP A 511 -4.85 -11.19 10.46
C ASP A 511 -4.07 -9.92 10.91
N PHE A 512 -3.45 -9.91 12.10
CA PHE A 512 -2.63 -8.79 12.55
C PHE A 512 -1.31 -8.65 11.77
N VAL A 513 -0.60 -9.77 11.56
CA VAL A 513 0.69 -9.75 10.85
C VAL A 513 0.49 -9.56 9.35
N TYR A 514 -0.60 -10.10 8.78
CA TYR A 514 -0.96 -10.03 7.36
C TYR A 514 -2.38 -9.46 7.17
N PRO A 515 -2.59 -8.18 7.52
CA PRO A 515 -3.90 -7.56 7.45
C PRO A 515 -4.41 -7.39 6.02
N GLY A 516 -5.69 -7.07 5.88
CA GLY A 516 -6.30 -6.83 4.58
C GLY A 516 -5.64 -5.68 3.82
N ILE A 517 -5.71 -5.75 2.49
CA ILE A 517 -5.12 -4.72 1.61
C ILE A 517 -6.01 -3.47 1.61
N ILE A 518 -5.41 -2.32 1.95
CA ILE A 518 -6.03 -0.99 1.81
C ILE A 518 -6.12 -0.66 0.32
N THR A 519 -7.23 -0.06 -0.12
CA THR A 519 -7.42 0.31 -1.53
C THR A 519 -6.35 1.31 -2.00
N LYS A 520 -5.94 1.22 -3.27
CA LYS A 520 -5.01 2.18 -3.89
C LYS A 520 -5.67 3.54 -4.23
N LYS A 521 -7.00 3.62 -4.11
CA LYS A 521 -7.79 4.80 -4.49
C LYS A 521 -7.82 5.82 -3.36
N ILE A 522 -7.80 7.10 -3.71
CA ILE A 522 -7.74 8.24 -2.79
C ILE A 522 -8.73 9.29 -3.29
N VAL A 523 -9.57 9.81 -2.41
CA VAL A 523 -10.31 11.04 -2.69
C VAL A 523 -9.38 12.20 -2.36
N ILE A 524 -9.10 13.06 -3.33
CA ILE A 524 -8.20 14.20 -3.15
C ILE A 524 -8.83 15.16 -2.14
N ASP A 525 -8.08 15.49 -1.09
CA ASP A 525 -8.48 16.51 -0.13
C ASP A 525 -8.45 17.91 -0.79
N PRO A 526 -9.37 18.82 -0.44
CA PRO A 526 -9.44 20.14 -1.07
C PRO A 526 -8.12 20.93 -1.00
N GLU A 527 -7.29 20.73 0.03
CA GLU A 527 -5.99 21.39 0.17
C GLU A 527 -4.94 20.92 -0.82
N HIS A 528 -5.19 19.80 -1.49
CA HIS A 528 -4.33 19.24 -2.53
C HIS A 528 -4.90 19.48 -3.93
N ILE A 529 -5.91 20.35 -4.07
CA ILE A 529 -6.46 20.78 -5.36
C ILE A 529 -5.90 22.17 -5.69
N PHE A 530 -4.88 22.20 -6.54
CA PHE A 530 -4.18 23.42 -6.90
C PHE A 530 -4.68 23.96 -8.23
N MET A 531 -5.34 25.12 -8.19
CA MET A 531 -5.85 25.76 -9.40
C MET A 531 -4.69 26.34 -10.22
N TYR A 532 -4.49 25.84 -11.43
CA TYR A 532 -3.63 26.50 -12.41
C TYR A 532 -4.33 27.79 -12.87
N PRO A 533 -3.64 28.93 -13.04
CA PRO A 533 -4.24 30.26 -13.15
C PRO A 533 -5.54 30.32 -13.98
N CYS A 534 -6.69 30.36 -13.29
CA CYS A 534 -8.00 30.45 -13.92
C CYS A 534 -9.03 31.11 -12.97
N ASN A 535 -10.08 31.70 -13.55
CA ASN A 535 -11.16 32.32 -12.79
C ASN A 535 -12.26 31.28 -12.50
N PHE A 536 -12.07 30.47 -11.45
CA PHE A 536 -13.06 29.47 -11.02
C PHE A 536 -13.16 29.38 -9.49
N PRO A 537 -14.37 29.18 -8.91
CA PRO A 537 -14.54 29.12 -7.46
C PRO A 537 -13.93 27.84 -6.86
N THR A 538 -12.80 27.99 -6.15
CA THR A 538 -12.14 26.93 -5.36
C THR A 538 -13.08 26.29 -4.33
N ALA A 539 -13.99 27.09 -3.77
CA ALA A 539 -15.01 26.67 -2.82
C ALA A 539 -15.94 25.54 -3.32
N LEU A 540 -15.94 25.24 -4.64
CA LEU A 540 -16.60 24.05 -5.17
C LEU A 540 -15.95 22.73 -4.72
N PHE A 541 -14.67 22.72 -4.41
CA PHE A 541 -13.98 21.52 -3.95
C PHE A 541 -14.07 21.32 -2.44
N GLU A 542 -14.38 22.38 -1.70
CA GLU A 542 -14.44 22.35 -0.24
C GLU A 542 -15.52 21.41 0.31
N VAL A 543 -15.38 21.10 1.60
CA VAL A 543 -16.26 20.22 2.36
C VAL A 543 -17.72 20.72 2.46
N PRO A 544 -18.01 21.97 2.89
CA PRO A 544 -19.38 22.42 3.05
C PRO A 544 -20.07 22.52 1.70
N THR A 545 -21.32 22.06 1.64
CA THR A 545 -22.00 22.00 0.35
C THR A 545 -22.55 23.36 -0.04
N SER A 546 -22.17 23.84 -1.21
CA SER A 546 -22.44 25.17 -1.74
C SER A 546 -22.76 25.10 -3.23
N ASP A 547 -23.61 26.02 -3.69
CA ASP A 547 -23.98 26.18 -5.08
C ASP A 547 -23.47 27.53 -5.57
N PHE A 548 -22.82 27.53 -6.74
CA PHE A 548 -22.20 28.70 -7.35
C PHE A 548 -22.75 28.91 -8.75
N PHE A 549 -22.76 30.16 -9.19
CA PHE A 549 -22.94 30.48 -10.60
C PHE A 549 -21.61 30.40 -11.31
N ILE A 550 -21.58 29.68 -12.43
CA ILE A 550 -20.42 29.55 -13.32
C ILE A 550 -20.81 30.18 -14.66
N ASP A 551 -19.98 31.10 -15.13
CA ASP A 551 -20.09 31.67 -16.47
C ASP A 551 -19.40 30.71 -17.46
N SER A 552 -19.96 30.49 -18.64
CA SER A 552 -19.51 29.54 -19.67
C SER A 552 -19.05 30.30 -20.93
N PRO A 553 -18.02 29.82 -21.65
CA PRO A 553 -17.20 28.64 -21.39
C PRO A 553 -16.13 28.90 -20.32
N VAL A 554 -15.95 27.96 -19.39
CA VAL A 554 -14.84 27.98 -18.43
C VAL A 554 -14.24 26.57 -18.37
N ASP A 555 -12.97 26.49 -18.73
CA ASP A 555 -12.12 25.33 -18.50
C ASP A 555 -11.46 25.49 -17.13
N VAL A 556 -11.60 24.45 -16.31
CA VAL A 556 -10.98 24.41 -14.99
C VAL A 556 -9.76 23.55 -15.05
N MET A 557 -8.59 24.18 -14.96
CA MET A 557 -7.33 23.46 -14.95
C MET A 557 -6.82 23.30 -13.51
N ILE A 558 -6.54 22.06 -13.14
CA ILE A 558 -6.06 21.66 -11.82
C ILE A 558 -4.69 21.01 -12.00
N ALA A 559 -3.71 21.50 -11.25
CA ALA A 559 -2.44 20.80 -11.08
C ALA A 559 -2.61 19.77 -9.94
N LEU A 560 -2.48 18.50 -10.29
CA LEU A 560 -2.49 17.40 -9.35
C LEU A 560 -1.20 17.45 -8.49
N PRO A 561 -1.26 17.03 -7.22
CA PRO A 561 -0.13 17.18 -6.31
C PRO A 561 1.06 16.28 -6.67
N ARG A 562 0.81 15.22 -7.44
CA ARG A 562 1.80 14.29 -8.02
C ARG A 562 1.18 13.62 -9.26
N PRO A 563 1.96 12.86 -10.05
CA PRO A 563 1.39 12.04 -11.11
C PRO A 563 0.36 11.05 -10.55
N MET A 564 -0.89 11.11 -11.03
CA MET A 564 -2.01 10.29 -10.56
C MET A 564 -2.92 9.86 -11.72
N ILE A 565 -3.68 8.77 -11.52
CA ILE A 565 -4.68 8.29 -12.50
C ILE A 565 -6.08 8.64 -11.98
N VAL A 566 -6.85 9.44 -12.73
CA VAL A 566 -8.20 9.86 -12.31
C VAL A 566 -9.20 8.72 -12.48
N CYS A 567 -9.77 8.25 -11.38
CA CYS A 567 -10.62 7.06 -11.37
C CYS A 567 -12.12 7.38 -11.33
N LYS A 568 -12.52 8.36 -10.53
CA LYS A 568 -13.92 8.79 -10.41
C LYS A 568 -14.03 10.30 -10.34
N PHE A 569 -15.13 10.78 -10.88
CA PHE A 569 -15.53 12.18 -10.82
C PHE A 569 -16.91 12.27 -10.21
N SER A 570 -17.07 13.05 -9.15
CA SER A 570 -18.37 13.28 -8.52
C SER A 570 -18.72 14.75 -8.56
N ILE A 571 -19.95 15.06 -8.94
CA ILE A 571 -20.45 16.43 -9.04
C ILE A 571 -21.86 16.51 -8.45
N ARG A 572 -22.20 17.66 -7.88
CA ARG A 572 -23.52 17.91 -7.30
C ARG A 572 -24.15 19.14 -7.96
N HIS A 573 -25.46 19.09 -8.23
CA HIS A 573 -26.26 20.27 -8.59
C HIS A 573 -25.66 21.10 -9.74
N CYS A 574 -25.31 20.42 -10.82
CA CYS A 574 -24.76 21.05 -12.02
C CYS A 574 -25.80 21.08 -13.14
N TYR A 575 -25.90 22.23 -13.81
CA TYR A 575 -26.81 22.49 -14.94
C TYR A 575 -26.08 22.52 -16.29
N ALA A 576 -24.77 22.24 -16.34
CA ALA A 576 -24.09 21.97 -17.60
C ALA A 576 -24.71 20.73 -18.27
N LYS A 577 -24.71 20.69 -19.60
CA LYS A 577 -25.21 19.56 -20.38
C LYS A 577 -24.21 18.40 -20.29
N ASP A 578 -22.95 18.69 -20.58
CA ASP A 578 -21.87 17.71 -20.60
C ASP A 578 -20.63 18.25 -19.89
N VAL A 579 -19.83 17.35 -19.32
CA VAL A 579 -18.51 17.64 -18.76
C VAL A 579 -17.47 16.77 -19.44
N LEU A 580 -16.47 17.40 -20.02
CA LEU A 580 -15.30 16.72 -20.62
C LEU A 580 -14.14 16.78 -19.64
N ILE A 581 -13.56 15.61 -19.35
CA ILE A 581 -12.40 15.48 -18.45
C ILE A 581 -11.19 15.15 -19.30
N LEU A 582 -10.17 16.02 -19.25
CA LEU A 582 -8.90 15.83 -19.94
C LEU A 582 -7.76 15.70 -18.95
N GLY A 583 -6.79 14.83 -19.19
CA GLY A 583 -5.63 14.63 -18.32
C GLY A 583 -4.34 14.40 -19.09
N GLY A 584 -3.22 14.81 -18.51
CA GLY A 584 -1.90 14.65 -19.10
C GLY A 584 -0.77 15.09 -18.18
N GLN A 585 0.47 14.83 -18.60
CA GLN A 585 1.68 15.24 -17.87
C GLN A 585 1.98 16.74 -18.01
N SER A 586 1.47 17.38 -19.07
CA SER A 586 1.66 18.79 -19.41
C SER A 586 0.33 19.44 -19.81
N PRO A 587 0.13 20.76 -19.56
CA PRO A 587 -0.98 21.54 -20.14
C PRO A 587 -1.14 21.40 -21.66
N ASN A 588 -0.02 21.25 -22.38
CA ASN A 588 0.02 21.25 -23.84
C ASN A 588 -0.32 19.88 -24.43
N ASN A 589 -0.26 18.81 -23.62
CA ASN A 589 -0.47 17.43 -24.06
C ASN A 589 -1.50 16.74 -23.17
N LEU A 590 -2.76 17.12 -23.34
CA LEU A 590 -3.90 16.56 -22.62
C LEU A 590 -4.66 15.58 -23.50
N ASN A 591 -5.11 14.48 -22.92
CA ASN A 591 -5.91 13.45 -23.56
C ASN A 591 -7.29 13.37 -22.88
N CYS A 592 -8.32 13.02 -23.65
CA CYS A 592 -9.66 12.79 -23.09
C CYS A 592 -9.66 11.55 -22.18
N LEU A 593 -10.01 11.75 -20.91
CA LEU A 593 -10.23 10.67 -19.94
C LEU A 593 -11.69 10.21 -19.91
N GLY A 594 -12.62 11.09 -20.29
CA GLY A 594 -14.04 10.76 -20.37
C GLY A 594 -14.94 11.95 -20.64
N THR A 595 -16.10 11.67 -21.25
CA THR A 595 -17.18 12.64 -21.49
C THR A 595 -18.38 12.20 -20.67
N LEU A 596 -18.91 13.10 -19.82
CA LEU A 596 -19.96 12.79 -18.85
C LEU A 596 -21.22 13.60 -19.17
N ASN A 597 -22.35 12.91 -19.40
CA ASN A 597 -23.64 13.58 -19.48
C ASN A 597 -24.13 13.91 -18.07
N ILE A 598 -24.36 15.19 -17.78
CA ILE A 598 -24.69 15.66 -16.44
C ILE A 598 -26.21 15.87 -16.31
N PRO A 599 -26.91 15.10 -15.45
CA PRO A 599 -28.32 15.33 -15.20
C PRO A 599 -28.52 16.52 -14.25
N ARG A 600 -29.62 17.24 -14.47
CA ARG A 600 -30.09 18.26 -13.52
C ARG A 600 -30.67 17.56 -12.29
N THR A 601 -29.86 17.45 -11.25
CA THR A 601 -30.28 16.92 -9.95
C THR A 601 -29.51 17.59 -8.82
N ARG A 602 -30.12 17.71 -7.64
CA ARG A 602 -29.45 18.24 -6.44
C ARG A 602 -28.63 17.20 -5.70
N LYS A 603 -28.72 15.95 -6.10
CA LYS A 603 -28.00 14.83 -5.47
C LYS A 603 -26.57 14.75 -6.01
N TRP A 604 -25.74 13.98 -5.34
CA TRP A 604 -24.39 13.67 -5.83
C TRP A 604 -24.49 12.67 -6.99
N CYS A 605 -23.97 13.05 -8.14
CA CYS A 605 -23.77 12.19 -9.30
C CYS A 605 -22.33 11.69 -9.28
N ARG A 606 -22.12 10.37 -9.20
CA ARG A 606 -20.78 9.77 -9.16
C ARG A 606 -20.51 8.99 -10.45
N TYR A 607 -19.52 9.43 -11.21
CA TYR A 607 -19.08 8.82 -12.45
C TYR A 607 -17.79 8.05 -12.23
N THR A 608 -17.69 6.86 -12.83
CA THR A 608 -16.46 6.05 -12.79
C THR A 608 -15.88 6.03 -14.19
N LEU A 609 -14.65 6.50 -14.37
CA LEU A 609 -14.04 6.71 -15.69
C LEU A 609 -13.44 5.43 -16.29
N HIS A 610 -13.18 4.40 -15.48
CA HIS A 610 -12.45 3.20 -15.89
C HIS A 610 -13.19 1.87 -15.58
N ASP A 611 -14.50 1.90 -15.36
CA ASP A 611 -15.33 0.71 -15.07
C ASP A 611 -16.05 0.19 -16.33
N VAL A 612 -15.27 0.01 -17.40
CA VAL A 612 -15.73 -0.54 -18.70
C VAL A 612 -16.35 -1.94 -18.53
N ASP A 613 -15.95 -2.65 -17.48
CA ASP A 613 -16.45 -3.97 -17.12
C ASP A 613 -17.92 -4.00 -16.73
N SER A 614 -18.44 -2.92 -16.15
CA SER A 614 -19.80 -2.92 -15.62
C SER A 614 -20.78 -2.29 -16.61
N TYR A 615 -20.34 -1.29 -17.40
CA TYR A 615 -21.25 -0.33 -18.05
C TYR A 615 -21.07 -0.20 -19.58
N GLY A 616 -20.07 -0.86 -20.18
CA GLY A 616 -19.96 -0.97 -21.64
C GLY A 616 -19.56 0.33 -22.37
N PHE A 617 -18.99 1.31 -21.67
CA PHE A 617 -18.44 2.53 -22.28
C PHE A 617 -16.91 2.47 -22.20
N ASP A 618 -16.26 2.32 -23.36
CA ASP A 618 -14.81 2.29 -23.49
C ASP A 618 -14.35 3.63 -24.06
N ASN A 619 -13.94 4.55 -23.17
CA ASN A 619 -13.16 5.72 -23.57
C ASN A 619 -11.78 5.62 -22.91
N PHE A 620 -10.78 5.70 -23.78
CA PHE A 620 -9.45 5.14 -23.61
C PHE A 620 -8.58 5.78 -22.52
N ASN A 621 -7.72 4.90 -21.99
CA ASN A 621 -6.46 5.10 -21.27
C ASN A 621 -6.53 5.54 -19.80
N ARG A 622 -5.97 4.67 -18.95
CA ARG A 622 -5.44 5.03 -17.64
C ARG A 622 -4.21 5.91 -17.84
N ILE A 623 -4.44 7.20 -18.02
CA ILE A 623 -3.37 8.18 -18.25
C ILE A 623 -2.91 8.71 -16.91
N VAL A 624 -1.61 8.59 -16.66
CA VAL A 624 -0.99 9.29 -15.54
C VAL A 624 -1.02 10.78 -15.88
N SER A 625 -1.60 11.56 -14.98
CA SER A 625 -1.83 12.99 -15.18
C SER A 625 -1.17 13.79 -14.06
N ASN A 626 -0.49 14.87 -14.42
CA ASN A 626 -0.08 15.95 -13.51
C ASN A 626 -1.05 17.13 -13.59
N PHE A 627 -1.75 17.26 -14.71
CA PHE A 627 -2.75 18.29 -14.94
C PHE A 627 -4.07 17.65 -15.36
N LEU A 628 -5.15 18.22 -14.85
CA LEU A 628 -6.53 17.81 -15.13
C LEU A 628 -7.30 19.04 -15.60
N VAL A 629 -7.98 18.94 -16.74
CA VAL A 629 -8.91 19.96 -17.23
C VAL A 629 -10.34 19.44 -17.15
N ILE A 630 -11.21 20.19 -16.48
CA ILE A 630 -12.64 19.96 -16.42
C ILE A 630 -13.30 21.03 -17.29
N ARG A 631 -13.80 20.63 -18.46
CA ARG A 631 -14.47 21.51 -19.41
C ARG A 631 -15.98 21.35 -19.29
N PHE A 632 -16.67 22.44 -18.96
CA PHE A 632 -18.13 22.48 -18.86
C PHE A 632 -18.76 22.90 -20.18
N ILE A 633 -19.62 22.06 -20.73
CA ILE A 633 -20.40 22.33 -21.94
C ILE A 633 -21.83 22.67 -21.52
N SER A 634 -22.24 23.92 -21.71
CA SER A 634 -23.57 24.40 -21.30
C SER A 634 -24.28 25.07 -22.47
N GLN A 635 -25.60 24.91 -22.55
CA GLN A 635 -26.45 25.64 -23.52
C GLN A 635 -26.66 27.10 -23.12
N THR A 636 -26.49 27.42 -21.83
CA THR A 636 -26.67 28.78 -21.30
C THR A 636 -25.32 29.39 -20.92
N PRO A 637 -25.10 30.70 -21.16
CA PRO A 637 -23.85 31.37 -20.84
C PRO A 637 -23.54 31.43 -19.33
N ARG A 638 -24.52 31.14 -18.47
CA ARG A 638 -24.34 31.06 -17.02
C ARG A 638 -25.20 29.94 -16.45
N PHE A 639 -24.60 29.06 -15.66
CA PHE A 639 -25.27 27.90 -15.07
C PHE A 639 -24.92 27.73 -13.59
N ILE A 640 -25.67 26.89 -12.87
CA ILE A 640 -25.40 26.57 -11.47
C ILE A 640 -24.52 25.32 -11.42
N CYS A 641 -23.49 25.32 -10.58
CA CYS A 641 -22.70 24.15 -10.22
C CYS A 641 -22.55 24.08 -8.70
N GLY A 642 -22.79 22.92 -8.12
CA GLY A 642 -22.42 22.61 -6.74
C GLY A 642 -21.14 21.79 -6.66
N ASN A 643 -20.78 21.36 -5.45
CA ASN A 643 -19.45 20.82 -5.18
C ASN A 643 -19.00 19.66 -6.09
N ILE A 644 -17.68 19.55 -6.24
CA ILE A 644 -16.98 18.54 -7.05
C ILE A 644 -16.04 17.73 -6.15
N ARG A 645 -15.93 16.42 -6.39
CA ARG A 645 -14.94 15.54 -5.76
C ARG A 645 -14.25 14.67 -6.80
N ILE A 646 -12.94 14.51 -6.65
CA ILE A 646 -12.09 13.76 -7.56
C ILE A 646 -11.47 12.59 -6.78
N GLU A 647 -11.63 11.38 -7.30
CA GLU A 647 -10.97 10.19 -6.78
C GLU A 647 -9.89 9.75 -7.76
N CYS A 648 -8.68 9.56 -7.27
CA CYS A 648 -7.51 9.17 -8.04
C CYS A 648 -6.87 7.89 -7.50
N GLU A 649 -6.04 7.25 -8.31
CA GLU A 649 -5.18 6.13 -7.94
C GLU A 649 -3.72 6.58 -8.08
N ILE A 650 -2.88 6.21 -7.11
CA ILE A 650 -1.43 6.41 -7.23
C ILE A 650 -0.88 5.29 -8.13
N PRO A 651 -0.24 5.62 -9.28
CA PRO A 651 0.31 4.61 -10.18
C PRO A 651 1.41 3.80 -9.48
N THR A 652 1.51 2.50 -9.81
CA THR A 652 2.59 1.61 -9.32
C THR A 652 3.57 1.31 -10.44
N GLU A 653 4.87 1.39 -10.19
CA GLU A 653 5.90 1.13 -11.21
C GLU A 653 5.74 -0.28 -11.79
N GLY A 654 5.87 -0.41 -13.11
CA GLY A 654 5.70 -1.69 -13.80
C GLY A 654 4.24 -2.16 -13.95
N GLN A 655 3.25 -1.39 -13.47
CA GLN A 655 1.84 -1.69 -13.70
C GLN A 655 1.52 -1.71 -15.20
N LEU A 656 0.97 -2.82 -15.70
CA LEU A 656 0.62 -2.92 -17.12
C LEU A 656 -0.61 -2.08 -17.45
N TYR A 657 -0.54 -1.33 -18.55
CA TYR A 657 -1.66 -0.58 -19.10
C TYR A 657 -1.82 -0.84 -20.60
N ASN A 658 -3.05 -0.73 -21.09
CA ASN A 658 -3.37 -0.93 -22.50
C ASN A 658 -3.05 0.34 -23.29
N THR A 659 -2.29 0.21 -24.38
CA THR A 659 -1.95 1.29 -25.33
C THR A 659 -2.74 1.21 -26.63
N TRP A 660 -3.55 0.16 -26.82
CA TRP A 660 -4.36 -0.02 -28.04
C TRP A 660 -5.35 1.14 -28.20
N ARG A 661 -5.38 1.73 -29.40
CA ARG A 661 -6.32 2.79 -29.76
C ARG A 661 -7.00 2.46 -31.09
N PRO A 662 -8.32 2.70 -31.21
CA PRO A 662 -9.01 2.53 -32.46
C PRO A 662 -8.62 3.67 -33.40
N LEU A 663 -8.18 3.32 -34.60
CA LEU A 663 -7.81 4.25 -35.67
C LEU A 663 -8.09 3.56 -37.02
N ALA A 664 -9.35 3.21 -37.24
CA ALA A 664 -9.78 2.59 -38.48
C ALA A 664 -9.88 3.64 -39.60
N ASP A 665 -9.39 3.26 -40.78
CA ASP A 665 -9.64 3.97 -42.03
C ASP A 665 -11.00 3.57 -42.63
N GLU A 666 -11.50 4.37 -43.57
CA GLU A 666 -12.78 4.10 -44.27
C GLU A 666 -12.87 2.69 -44.88
N PRO A 667 -11.82 2.16 -45.56
CA PRO A 667 -11.84 0.77 -46.03
C PRO A 667 -12.03 -0.27 -44.92
N SER A 668 -11.44 -0.06 -43.74
CA SER A 668 -11.63 -0.96 -42.59
C SER A 668 -13.04 -0.89 -42.04
N LEU A 669 -13.67 0.29 -42.02
CA LEU A 669 -15.09 0.44 -41.65
C LEU A 669 -16.00 -0.32 -42.61
N VAL A 670 -15.75 -0.25 -43.92
CA VAL A 670 -16.51 -1.00 -44.94
C VAL A 670 -16.33 -2.51 -44.77
N ARG A 671 -15.09 -2.98 -44.59
CA ARG A 671 -14.80 -4.41 -44.34
C ARG A 671 -15.49 -4.90 -43.06
N PHE A 672 -15.39 -4.15 -41.97
CA PHE A 672 -16.03 -4.49 -40.72
C PHE A 672 -17.55 -4.56 -40.85
N THR A 673 -18.16 -3.64 -41.59
CA THR A 673 -19.59 -3.67 -41.90
C THR A 673 -19.97 -4.96 -42.62
N SER A 674 -19.18 -5.43 -43.59
CA SER A 674 -19.41 -6.72 -44.25
C SER A 674 -19.36 -7.91 -43.28
N TYR A 675 -18.37 -7.94 -42.38
CA TYR A 675 -18.28 -8.98 -41.34
C TYR A 675 -19.45 -8.92 -40.36
N PHE A 676 -19.92 -7.71 -40.05
CA PHE A 676 -21.10 -7.51 -39.22
C PHE A 676 -22.36 -8.07 -39.89
N GLU A 677 -22.57 -7.81 -41.18
CA GLU A 677 -23.68 -8.39 -41.96
C GLU A 677 -23.64 -9.91 -42.00
N GLU A 678 -22.45 -10.51 -42.08
CA GLU A 678 -22.26 -11.96 -42.00
C GLU A 678 -22.63 -12.49 -40.60
N PHE A 679 -22.16 -11.81 -39.54
CA PHE A 679 -22.53 -12.13 -38.17
C PHE A 679 -24.06 -12.10 -37.95
N LEU A 680 -24.77 -11.17 -38.60
CA LEU A 680 -26.24 -11.10 -38.52
C LEU A 680 -26.95 -12.31 -39.14
N LYS A 681 -26.34 -12.96 -40.13
CA LYS A 681 -26.87 -14.19 -40.76
C LYS A 681 -26.67 -15.43 -39.88
N GLY A 682 -25.73 -15.37 -38.93
CA GLY A 682 -25.41 -16.46 -38.00
C GLY A 682 -26.36 -16.59 -36.80
N ASN A 683 -26.03 -17.52 -35.90
CA ASN A 683 -26.82 -17.80 -34.70
C ASN A 683 -26.56 -16.80 -33.55
N ARG A 684 -25.58 -15.90 -33.72
CA ARG A 684 -25.16 -14.85 -32.77
C ARG A 684 -24.85 -15.43 -31.38
N LYS A 685 -24.18 -16.58 -31.37
CA LYS A 685 -23.68 -17.24 -30.16
C LYS A 685 -22.35 -16.61 -29.73
N LEU A 686 -21.82 -17.05 -28.59
CA LEU A 686 -20.54 -16.54 -28.08
C LEU A 686 -19.40 -16.71 -29.10
N LEU A 687 -19.36 -17.83 -29.82
CA LEU A 687 -18.40 -18.05 -30.90
C LEU A 687 -18.47 -16.95 -31.97
N ASP A 688 -19.67 -16.66 -32.48
CA ASP A 688 -19.89 -15.65 -33.52
C ASP A 688 -19.46 -14.25 -33.04
N ALA A 689 -19.76 -13.92 -31.78
CA ALA A 689 -19.40 -12.63 -31.20
C ALA A 689 -17.89 -12.50 -30.98
N LEU A 690 -17.20 -13.58 -30.60
CA LEU A 690 -15.74 -13.59 -30.48
C LEU A 690 -15.05 -13.45 -31.85
N ILE A 691 -15.61 -14.05 -32.90
CA ILE A 691 -15.12 -13.88 -34.27
C ILE A 691 -15.30 -12.41 -34.71
N LEU A 692 -16.47 -11.81 -34.45
CA LEU A 692 -16.72 -10.41 -34.75
C LEU A 692 -15.77 -9.48 -33.96
N GLU A 693 -15.51 -9.79 -32.70
CA GLU A 693 -14.57 -9.02 -31.85
C GLU A 693 -13.13 -9.13 -32.34
N LYS A 694 -12.71 -10.34 -32.76
CA LYS A 694 -11.41 -10.57 -33.42
C LYS A 694 -11.27 -9.67 -34.66
N MET A 695 -12.30 -9.60 -35.51
CA MET A 695 -12.28 -8.73 -36.69
C MET A 695 -12.27 -7.24 -36.31
N ARG A 696 -13.04 -6.84 -35.28
CA ARG A 696 -13.10 -5.46 -34.80
C ARG A 696 -11.73 -4.97 -34.36
N LEU A 697 -11.07 -5.74 -33.49
CA LEU A 697 -9.75 -5.40 -32.97
C LEU A 697 -8.70 -5.40 -34.08
N GLY A 698 -8.72 -6.42 -34.96
CA GLY A 698 -7.78 -6.52 -36.08
C GLY A 698 -7.91 -5.41 -37.13
N LEU A 699 -9.09 -4.79 -37.23
CA LEU A 699 -9.36 -3.65 -38.12
C LEU A 699 -9.27 -2.29 -37.40
N ASN A 700 -8.83 -2.26 -36.13
CA ASN A 700 -8.73 -1.06 -35.30
C ASN A 700 -10.04 -0.27 -35.17
N ILE A 701 -11.18 -0.98 -35.15
CA ILE A 701 -12.52 -0.40 -35.14
C ILE A 701 -12.94 -0.14 -33.69
N ALA A 702 -13.47 1.06 -33.41
CA ALA A 702 -13.99 1.40 -32.09
C ALA A 702 -15.30 0.65 -31.77
N GLU A 703 -15.59 0.43 -30.48
CA GLU A 703 -16.78 -0.33 -30.05
C GLU A 703 -18.10 0.40 -30.37
N ASP A 704 -18.08 1.74 -30.39
CA ASP A 704 -19.22 2.58 -30.78
C ASP A 704 -19.69 2.31 -32.22
N VAL A 705 -18.78 2.04 -33.16
CA VAL A 705 -19.12 1.67 -34.54
C VAL A 705 -19.95 0.39 -34.57
N ARG A 706 -19.54 -0.65 -33.82
CA ARG A 706 -20.32 -1.89 -33.67
C ARG A 706 -21.70 -1.58 -33.08
N ASN A 707 -21.76 -0.76 -32.04
CA ASN A 707 -23.01 -0.39 -31.38
C ASN A 707 -23.96 0.36 -32.35
N ILE A 708 -23.45 1.27 -33.16
CA ILE A 708 -24.22 2.00 -34.19
C ILE A 708 -24.76 1.01 -35.23
N LEU A 709 -23.96 0.04 -35.69
CA LEU A 709 -24.40 -0.99 -36.63
C LEU A 709 -25.50 -1.89 -36.06
N CYS A 710 -25.40 -2.29 -34.78
CA CYS A 710 -26.46 -3.00 -34.08
C CYS A 710 -27.78 -2.22 -34.10
N VAL A 711 -27.72 -0.92 -33.78
CA VAL A 711 -28.89 -0.04 -33.71
C VAL A 711 -29.54 0.14 -35.08
N LYS A 712 -28.76 0.33 -36.14
CA LYS A 712 -29.28 0.42 -37.53
C LYS A 712 -30.10 -0.83 -37.91
N HIS A 713 -29.75 -1.99 -37.35
CA HIS A 713 -30.46 -3.26 -37.56
C HIS A 713 -31.55 -3.56 -36.52
N GLY A 714 -31.84 -2.62 -35.61
CA GLY A 714 -32.84 -2.81 -34.55
C GLY A 714 -32.45 -3.88 -33.52
N ILE A 715 -31.14 -4.05 -33.29
CA ILE A 715 -30.57 -5.03 -32.37
C ILE A 715 -29.95 -4.29 -31.19
N ASN A 716 -30.23 -4.75 -29.96
CA ASN A 716 -29.59 -4.24 -28.76
C ASN A 716 -28.08 -4.62 -28.78
N PRO A 717 -27.15 -3.65 -28.72
CA PRO A 717 -25.71 -3.91 -28.73
C PRO A 717 -25.21 -4.90 -27.68
N TYR A 718 -25.91 -5.02 -26.55
CA TYR A 718 -25.66 -6.02 -25.50
C TYR A 718 -25.62 -7.46 -26.04
N LEU A 719 -26.48 -7.77 -27.01
CA LEU A 719 -26.60 -9.12 -27.59
C LEU A 719 -25.43 -9.47 -28.53
N CYS A 720 -24.63 -8.48 -28.91
CA CYS A 720 -23.52 -8.63 -29.86
C CYS A 720 -22.16 -8.38 -29.21
N ASP A 721 -22.12 -8.11 -27.89
CA ASP A 721 -20.89 -7.83 -27.15
C ASP A 721 -20.30 -9.14 -26.61
N SER A 722 -19.13 -9.52 -27.09
CA SER A 722 -18.44 -10.74 -26.66
C SER A 722 -18.11 -10.71 -25.16
N ALA A 723 -17.70 -9.57 -24.60
CA ALA A 723 -17.36 -9.44 -23.17
C ALA A 723 -18.58 -9.75 -22.27
N THR A 724 -19.75 -9.33 -22.72
CA THR A 724 -21.03 -9.63 -22.10
C THR A 724 -21.38 -11.11 -22.24
N LEU A 725 -21.26 -11.68 -23.43
CA LEU A 725 -21.63 -13.07 -23.70
C LEU A 725 -20.72 -14.06 -22.96
N ILE A 726 -19.42 -13.75 -22.80
CA ILE A 726 -18.47 -14.54 -22.00
C ILE A 726 -18.98 -14.69 -20.56
N ARG A 727 -19.44 -13.60 -19.95
CA ARG A 727 -19.92 -13.62 -18.55
C ARG A 727 -21.22 -14.39 -18.35
N ASN A 728 -22.08 -14.38 -19.36
CA ASN A 728 -23.36 -15.09 -19.32
C ASN A 728 -23.26 -16.52 -19.85
N ALA A 729 -22.07 -16.96 -20.23
CA ALA A 729 -21.86 -18.30 -20.76
C ALA A 729 -22.19 -19.35 -19.69
N LYS A 730 -22.86 -20.41 -20.10
CA LYS A 730 -23.18 -21.53 -19.21
C LYS A 730 -21.93 -22.38 -19.01
N LYS A 731 -21.73 -22.88 -17.78
CA LYS A 731 -20.63 -23.80 -17.43
C LYS A 731 -20.91 -25.27 -17.79
N ILE A 732 -22.05 -25.55 -18.44
CA ILE A 732 -22.50 -26.89 -18.83
C ILE A 732 -22.47 -26.99 -20.36
N GLY A 733 -21.88 -28.06 -20.90
CA GLY A 733 -21.70 -28.25 -22.35
C GLY A 733 -20.69 -27.26 -22.95
N CYS A 734 -20.78 -27.00 -24.25
CA CYS A 734 -19.92 -26.03 -24.93
C CYS A 734 -20.43 -24.59 -24.72
N ALA A 735 -19.63 -23.76 -24.06
CA ALA A 735 -19.92 -22.34 -23.81
C ALA A 735 -20.00 -21.50 -25.10
N PHE A 736 -19.33 -21.93 -26.17
CA PHE A 736 -19.10 -21.12 -27.38
C PHE A 736 -20.21 -21.28 -28.43
N CYS A 737 -20.53 -22.51 -28.83
CA CYS A 737 -21.69 -22.77 -29.70
C CYS A 737 -23.01 -22.87 -28.93
N GLY A 738 -22.95 -23.12 -27.61
CA GLY A 738 -24.12 -23.26 -26.74
C GLY A 738 -24.77 -24.64 -26.77
N ASP A 739 -24.10 -25.65 -27.33
CA ASP A 739 -24.54 -27.04 -27.29
C ASP A 739 -24.37 -27.61 -25.87
N LEU A 740 -25.49 -27.94 -25.23
CA LEU A 740 -25.52 -28.39 -23.83
C LEU A 740 -25.13 -29.87 -23.67
N GLU A 741 -25.17 -30.65 -24.76
CA GLU A 741 -24.89 -32.09 -24.77
C GLU A 741 -23.46 -32.40 -25.27
N ALA A 742 -22.77 -31.41 -25.83
CA ALA A 742 -21.40 -31.58 -26.32
C ALA A 742 -20.38 -31.84 -25.20
N GLU A 743 -19.50 -32.82 -25.42
CA GLU A 743 -18.38 -33.13 -24.53
C GLU A 743 -17.36 -31.97 -24.50
N GLN A 744 -16.97 -31.55 -23.29
CA GLN A 744 -15.99 -30.48 -23.07
C GLN A 744 -14.58 -31.03 -23.21
N LYS A 745 -13.88 -30.66 -24.29
CA LYS A 745 -12.53 -31.15 -24.61
C LYS A 745 -11.42 -30.25 -24.06
N SER A 746 -11.68 -28.94 -23.96
CA SER A 746 -10.71 -27.93 -23.55
C SER A 746 -11.39 -26.82 -22.78
N PHE A 747 -10.61 -26.07 -22.00
CA PHE A 747 -11.12 -25.05 -21.09
C PHE A 747 -10.41 -23.73 -21.30
N TYR A 748 -11.19 -22.66 -21.32
CA TYR A 748 -10.71 -21.29 -21.49
C TYR A 748 -11.27 -20.41 -20.38
N VAL A 749 -10.69 -19.25 -20.19
CA VAL A 749 -11.16 -18.22 -19.27
C VAL A 749 -11.16 -16.86 -19.97
N ARG A 750 -11.92 -15.90 -19.46
CA ARG A 750 -11.91 -14.52 -19.97
C ARG A 750 -10.50 -13.93 -19.85
N SER A 751 -10.01 -13.28 -20.91
CA SER A 751 -8.75 -12.53 -20.84
C SER A 751 -8.87 -11.35 -19.87
N THR A 752 -7.86 -11.14 -19.03
CA THR A 752 -7.79 -10.00 -18.09
C THR A 752 -7.38 -8.71 -18.79
N GLN A 753 -6.64 -8.82 -19.90
CA GLN A 753 -6.12 -7.71 -20.69
C GLN A 753 -7.11 -7.26 -21.77
N PHE A 754 -7.52 -8.16 -22.66
CA PHE A 754 -8.53 -7.90 -23.71
C PHE A 754 -9.84 -8.60 -23.37
N LYS A 755 -10.66 -7.96 -22.55
CA LYS A 755 -11.80 -8.58 -21.87
C LYS A 755 -12.95 -9.07 -22.76
N GLY A 756 -12.94 -8.70 -24.04
CA GLY A 756 -13.81 -9.24 -25.09
C GLY A 756 -13.30 -10.53 -25.73
N LEU A 757 -12.13 -11.04 -25.31
CA LEU A 757 -11.51 -12.27 -25.79
C LEU A 757 -11.32 -13.27 -24.63
N VAL A 758 -10.87 -14.48 -24.98
CA VAL A 758 -10.57 -15.58 -24.04
C VAL A 758 -9.10 -15.97 -24.10
N VAL A 759 -8.59 -16.62 -23.07
CA VAL A 759 -7.25 -17.23 -22.97
C VAL A 759 -7.37 -18.63 -22.35
N ASP A 760 -6.32 -19.43 -22.44
CA ASP A 760 -6.30 -20.78 -21.86
C ASP A 760 -6.51 -20.73 -20.34
N TYR A 761 -7.23 -21.72 -19.82
CA TYR A 761 -7.50 -21.83 -18.39
C TYR A 761 -6.38 -22.61 -17.67
N GLU A 762 -5.86 -22.05 -16.57
CA GLU A 762 -4.82 -22.69 -15.75
C GLU A 762 -5.37 -23.27 -14.44
N GLN A 763 -6.08 -22.46 -13.64
CA GLN A 763 -6.59 -22.83 -12.31
C GLN A 763 -7.74 -21.91 -11.85
N GLY A 764 -8.66 -22.42 -11.02
CA GLY A 764 -9.78 -21.67 -10.42
C GLY A 764 -11.18 -22.19 -10.76
N ASP A 765 -12.22 -21.57 -10.20
CA ASP A 765 -13.60 -22.04 -10.40
C ASP A 765 -14.31 -21.40 -11.61
N ASP A 766 -13.60 -20.52 -12.35
CA ASP A 766 -14.15 -19.76 -13.47
C ASP A 766 -13.56 -20.19 -14.81
N TYR A 767 -14.29 -21.04 -15.53
CA TYR A 767 -13.88 -21.63 -16.80
C TYR A 767 -15.04 -21.70 -17.81
N LEU A 768 -14.69 -21.81 -19.08
CA LEU A 768 -15.56 -21.94 -20.25
C LEU A 768 -15.19 -23.24 -20.99
N GLY A 769 -16.09 -24.22 -20.98
CA GLY A 769 -15.89 -25.48 -21.70
C GLY A 769 -16.04 -25.33 -23.20
N CYS A 770 -15.14 -25.94 -23.98
CA CYS A 770 -15.13 -25.92 -25.44
C CYS A 770 -15.21 -27.33 -26.03
N CYS A 771 -16.11 -27.54 -26.99
CA CYS A 771 -16.22 -28.79 -27.74
C CYS A 771 -15.16 -28.90 -28.85
N SER A 772 -15.04 -30.11 -29.43
CA SER A 772 -14.10 -30.40 -30.53
C SER A 772 -14.30 -29.54 -31.77
N GLN A 773 -15.55 -29.18 -32.11
CA GLN A 773 -15.87 -28.37 -33.28
C GLN A 773 -15.49 -26.89 -33.13
N CYS A 774 -15.56 -26.35 -31.90
CA CYS A 774 -15.20 -24.96 -31.62
C CYS A 774 -13.71 -24.78 -31.34
N TYR A 775 -13.01 -25.87 -30.99
CA TYR A 775 -11.64 -25.86 -30.47
C TYR A 775 -10.68 -25.02 -31.32
N GLU A 776 -10.57 -25.32 -32.61
CA GLU A 776 -9.58 -24.69 -33.49
C GLU A 776 -9.77 -23.17 -33.59
N THR A 777 -11.01 -22.70 -33.67
CA THR A 777 -11.30 -21.27 -33.77
C THR A 777 -11.03 -20.54 -32.45
N ILE A 778 -11.39 -21.15 -31.31
CA ILE A 778 -11.17 -20.56 -30.00
C ILE A 778 -9.68 -20.55 -29.63
N ASP A 779 -8.94 -21.58 -29.99
CA ASP A 779 -7.48 -21.64 -29.78
C ASP A 779 -6.78 -20.50 -30.54
N GLN A 780 -7.18 -20.23 -31.79
CA GLN A 780 -6.69 -19.08 -32.54
C GLN A 780 -7.02 -17.73 -31.87
N ILE A 781 -8.19 -17.60 -31.25
CA ILE A 781 -8.60 -16.38 -30.54
C ILE A 781 -7.82 -16.23 -29.23
N SER A 782 -7.56 -17.34 -28.53
CA SER A 782 -6.69 -17.39 -27.34
C SER A 782 -5.28 -16.92 -27.67
N LEU A 783 -4.71 -17.44 -28.77
CA LEU A 783 -3.40 -17.02 -29.25
C LEU A 783 -3.37 -15.53 -29.61
N LEU A 784 -4.39 -15.04 -30.33
CA LEU A 784 -4.50 -13.62 -30.67
C LEU A 784 -4.56 -12.73 -29.43
N ALA A 785 -5.32 -13.12 -28.41
CA ALA A 785 -5.42 -12.37 -27.17
C ALA A 785 -4.06 -12.24 -26.47
N LYS A 786 -3.25 -13.31 -26.47
CA LYS A 786 -1.87 -13.31 -25.94
C LYS A 786 -0.93 -12.44 -26.78
N LEU A 787 -1.08 -12.46 -28.11
CA LEU A 787 -0.29 -11.62 -29.01
C LEU A 787 -0.61 -10.13 -28.79
N TYR A 788 -1.88 -9.75 -28.74
CA TYR A 788 -2.30 -8.38 -28.47
C TYR A 788 -1.91 -7.92 -27.06
N ALA A 789 -2.00 -8.80 -26.07
CA ALA A 789 -1.46 -8.51 -24.75
C ALA A 789 0.02 -8.11 -24.82
N THR A 790 0.82 -8.88 -25.56
CA THR A 790 2.25 -8.62 -25.74
C THR A 790 2.50 -7.33 -26.55
N GLU A 791 1.66 -7.05 -27.55
CA GLU A 791 1.81 -5.89 -28.43
C GLU A 791 1.37 -4.58 -27.77
N TYR A 792 0.25 -4.56 -27.03
CA TYR A 792 -0.39 -3.33 -26.58
C TYR A 792 -0.30 -3.08 -25.08
N PHE A 793 0.01 -4.09 -24.25
CA PHE A 793 0.25 -3.84 -22.84
C PHE A 793 1.72 -3.47 -22.63
N ARG A 794 1.93 -2.32 -21.99
CA ARG A 794 3.24 -1.81 -21.64
C ARG A 794 3.33 -1.59 -20.13
N PRO A 795 4.50 -1.81 -19.51
CA PRO A 795 4.72 -1.37 -18.15
C PRO A 795 4.62 0.15 -18.10
N LEU A 796 3.90 0.64 -17.10
CA LEU A 796 3.80 2.07 -16.86
C LEU A 796 5.14 2.57 -16.31
N HIS A 797 5.76 3.50 -17.04
CA HIS A 797 6.90 4.26 -16.56
C HIS A 797 6.39 5.49 -15.81
N ILE A 798 6.66 5.55 -14.51
CA ILE A 798 6.23 6.68 -13.69
C ILE A 798 7.35 7.72 -13.70
N PRO A 799 7.05 9.01 -13.94
CA PRO A 799 8.05 10.05 -13.74
C PRO A 799 8.53 9.99 -12.29
N LYS A 800 9.84 9.81 -12.07
CA LYS A 800 10.46 9.67 -10.75
C LYS A 800 10.47 10.99 -9.99
N PHE A 801 9.30 11.46 -9.53
CA PHE A 801 9.21 12.60 -8.61
C PHE A 801 9.31 12.12 -7.17
N GLU A 802 10.43 12.45 -6.52
CA GLU A 802 10.59 12.21 -5.09
C GLU A 802 9.70 13.14 -4.27
N ILE A 803 9.07 12.59 -3.23
CA ILE A 803 8.24 13.35 -2.29
C ILE A 803 9.17 14.09 -1.33
N LEU A 804 8.81 15.32 -0.97
CA LEU A 804 9.53 16.06 0.05
C LEU A 804 9.33 15.40 1.44
N LYS A 805 10.40 14.82 1.99
CA LYS A 805 10.38 14.11 3.28
C LYS A 805 10.69 14.97 4.50
N ALA A 806 11.27 16.15 4.33
CA ALA A 806 11.58 17.08 5.42
C ALA A 806 11.29 18.53 4.99
N LEU A 807 10.97 19.40 5.96
CA LEU A 807 10.70 20.80 5.63
C LEU A 807 11.98 21.40 5.01
N PRO A 808 11.88 22.19 3.93
CA PRO A 808 13.05 22.79 3.30
C PRO A 808 13.89 23.59 4.29
N GLN A 809 15.21 23.57 4.10
CA GLN A 809 16.10 24.37 4.92
C GLN A 809 15.79 25.86 4.73
N LYS A 810 15.78 26.57 5.84
CA LYS A 810 15.53 28.01 5.89
C LYS A 810 16.87 28.73 5.82
N ILE A 811 17.04 29.57 4.80
CA ILE A 811 18.17 30.50 4.71
C ILE A 811 17.64 31.87 5.13
N ASP A 812 18.19 32.43 6.19
CA ASP A 812 17.71 33.64 6.88
C ASP A 812 16.22 33.57 7.28
N ARG A 813 15.33 34.06 6.40
CA ARG A 813 13.87 34.15 6.57
C ARG A 813 13.08 33.49 5.44
N ILE A 814 13.73 32.97 4.40
CA ILE A 814 13.11 32.41 3.20
C ILE A 814 13.30 30.90 3.14
N ASN A 815 12.29 30.19 2.62
CA ASN A 815 12.38 28.77 2.38
C ASN A 815 12.63 28.53 0.89
N GLU A 816 13.28 27.43 0.56
CA GLU A 816 13.20 26.92 -0.80
C GLU A 816 11.74 26.52 -1.08
N ILE A 817 11.21 26.91 -2.23
CA ILE A 817 9.80 26.73 -2.61
C ILE A 817 9.63 26.00 -3.94
N SER A 818 10.72 25.66 -4.64
CA SER A 818 10.70 24.95 -5.91
C SER A 818 11.18 23.52 -5.79
N PHE A 819 10.23 22.63 -5.46
CA PHE A 819 10.44 21.19 -5.40
C PHE A 819 9.32 20.47 -6.13
N PRO A 820 9.48 19.16 -6.45
CA PRO A 820 8.48 18.36 -7.14
C PRO A 820 7.03 18.47 -6.63
N SER A 821 6.86 18.57 -5.32
CA SER A 821 5.54 18.67 -4.68
C SER A 821 4.90 20.06 -4.80
N SER A 822 5.70 21.10 -5.06
CA SER A 822 5.30 22.50 -4.93
C SER A 822 5.43 23.31 -6.21
N THR A 823 6.22 22.85 -7.19
CA THR A 823 6.45 23.52 -8.46
C THR A 823 6.35 22.54 -9.61
N LYS A 824 5.86 23.01 -10.77
CA LYS A 824 5.80 22.27 -12.02
C LYS A 824 6.18 23.17 -13.18
N PHE A 825 6.92 22.65 -14.14
CA PHE A 825 7.08 23.27 -15.45
C PHE A 825 5.98 22.80 -16.42
N ASP A 826 5.65 23.63 -17.40
CA ASP A 826 4.66 23.31 -18.43
C ASP A 826 5.13 22.14 -19.31
N GLU A 827 6.44 21.99 -19.57
CA GLU A 827 6.98 20.87 -20.34
C GLU A 827 7.48 19.73 -19.44
N THR A 828 7.33 18.49 -19.90
CA THR A 828 7.62 17.30 -19.06
C THR A 828 9.11 17.17 -18.75
N GLU A 829 9.97 17.39 -19.75
CA GLU A 829 11.44 17.27 -19.63
C GLU A 829 12.02 18.32 -18.66
N GLU A 830 11.46 19.54 -18.64
CA GLU A 830 11.91 20.63 -17.78
C GLU A 830 11.72 20.31 -16.29
N ASN A 831 10.76 19.45 -15.94
CA ASN A 831 10.53 19.06 -14.56
C ASN A 831 11.66 18.21 -13.95
N GLU A 832 12.56 17.65 -14.76
CA GLU A 832 13.75 16.94 -14.25
C GLU A 832 14.68 17.87 -13.46
N LEU A 833 14.67 19.18 -13.77
CA LEU A 833 15.45 20.19 -13.04
C LEU A 833 15.01 20.38 -11.59
N LEU A 834 13.81 19.91 -11.22
CA LEU A 834 13.26 20.00 -9.86
C LEU A 834 13.72 18.85 -8.96
N LEU A 835 14.26 17.76 -9.53
CA LEU A 835 14.63 16.56 -8.77
C LEU A 835 15.76 16.85 -7.77
N SER A 836 15.92 15.96 -6.78
CA SER A 836 16.97 16.08 -5.76
C SER A 836 18.35 15.88 -6.39
N GLN A 837 18.49 14.87 -7.25
CA GLN A 837 19.67 14.55 -8.05
C GLN A 837 19.92 15.46 -9.27
N GLY A 838 18.94 16.30 -9.65
CA GLY A 838 18.98 17.12 -10.86
C GLY A 838 18.67 16.33 -12.15
N GLY A 839 18.58 17.06 -13.27
CA GLY A 839 18.40 16.53 -14.63
C GLY A 839 19.46 17.09 -15.58
N GLU A 840 19.36 16.87 -16.88
CA GLU A 840 20.19 17.56 -17.89
C GLU A 840 19.29 18.19 -18.95
N PHE A 841 19.22 19.52 -19.01
CA PHE A 841 18.42 20.24 -20.00
C PHE A 841 19.31 21.22 -20.78
N LYS A 842 19.47 21.00 -22.08
CA LYS A 842 20.32 21.82 -22.95
C LYS A 842 19.54 22.97 -23.57
N ILE A 843 20.15 24.15 -23.59
CA ILE A 843 19.61 25.36 -24.21
C ILE A 843 20.59 25.86 -25.26
N GLU A 844 20.07 26.16 -26.44
CA GLU A 844 20.79 26.81 -27.53
C GLU A 844 20.12 28.16 -27.81
N GLY A 845 20.85 29.26 -27.65
CA GLY A 845 20.35 30.62 -27.88
C GLY A 845 19.39 31.15 -26.79
N GLU A 846 18.08 31.00 -26.98
CA GLU A 846 17.05 31.59 -26.09
C GLU A 846 15.89 30.61 -25.86
N LYS A 847 15.53 30.37 -24.59
CA LYS A 847 14.42 29.48 -24.19
C LYS A 847 13.58 30.10 -23.07
N SER A 848 12.26 30.15 -23.28
CA SER A 848 11.28 30.56 -22.27
C SER A 848 10.88 29.39 -21.37
N PHE A 849 10.72 29.68 -20.08
CA PHE A 849 10.24 28.76 -19.05
C PHE A 849 8.99 29.32 -18.37
N ASN A 850 8.07 28.41 -18.04
CA ASN A 850 6.88 28.69 -17.24
C ASN A 850 6.90 27.80 -16.00
N ALA A 851 7.28 28.37 -14.86
CA ALA A 851 7.28 27.67 -13.57
C ALA A 851 6.00 27.99 -12.80
N TYR A 852 5.12 26.99 -12.65
CA TYR A 852 3.92 27.08 -11.83
C TYR A 852 4.18 26.61 -10.40
N PHE A 853 3.88 27.48 -9.42
CA PHE A 853 3.91 27.21 -7.99
C PHE A 853 2.50 26.93 -7.48
N VAL A 854 2.31 25.77 -6.82
CA VAL A 854 1.00 25.32 -6.35
C VAL A 854 0.37 26.25 -5.31
N LYS A 855 1.21 27.02 -4.59
CA LYS A 855 0.81 28.09 -3.68
C LYS A 855 1.30 29.43 -4.20
N ASN A 856 0.50 30.46 -4.01
CA ASN A 856 0.92 31.82 -4.30
C ASN A 856 2.16 32.15 -3.46
N SER A 857 3.22 32.63 -4.11
CA SER A 857 4.53 32.74 -3.49
C SER A 857 5.19 34.08 -3.81
N ILE A 858 5.87 34.66 -2.83
CA ILE A 858 6.78 35.79 -3.00
C ILE A 858 8.16 35.22 -3.31
N ILE A 859 8.65 35.45 -4.52
CA ILE A 859 9.90 34.88 -5.00
C ILE A 859 11.05 35.87 -4.78
N SER A 860 12.07 35.45 -4.05
CA SER A 860 13.24 36.28 -3.75
C SER A 860 14.39 36.05 -4.73
N THR A 861 14.72 34.79 -5.00
CA THR A 861 15.89 34.42 -5.80
C THR A 861 15.63 33.16 -6.62
N ILE A 862 16.24 33.09 -7.80
CA ILE A 862 16.36 31.88 -8.64
C ILE A 862 17.82 31.42 -8.60
N ILE A 863 18.03 30.12 -8.54
CA ILE A 863 19.35 29.49 -8.54
C ILE A 863 19.34 28.38 -9.60
N PHE A 864 20.37 28.36 -10.43
CA PHE A 864 20.65 27.26 -11.35
C PHE A 864 21.97 26.57 -10.99
N GLU A 865 22.00 25.24 -11.10
CA GLU A 865 23.26 24.53 -11.37
C GLU A 865 23.39 24.39 -12.89
N ALA A 866 24.52 24.81 -13.46
CA ALA A 866 24.69 24.92 -14.91
C ALA A 866 26.11 24.57 -15.37
N SER A 867 26.31 24.29 -16.66
CA SER A 867 27.62 24.01 -17.26
C SER A 867 28.52 25.24 -17.41
N THR A 868 27.94 26.44 -17.42
CA THR A 868 28.65 27.72 -17.50
C THR A 868 27.92 28.77 -16.66
N SER A 869 28.62 29.83 -16.25
CA SER A 869 28.03 31.02 -15.63
C SER A 869 27.72 32.14 -16.64
N GLU A 870 28.12 31.97 -17.90
CA GLU A 870 27.98 32.95 -18.98
C GLU A 870 26.60 32.90 -19.65
N PHE A 871 25.53 33.04 -18.87
CA PHE A 871 24.17 33.16 -19.39
C PHE A 871 23.37 34.22 -18.63
N LEU A 872 22.32 34.75 -19.26
CA LEU A 872 21.47 35.80 -18.72
C LEU A 872 20.06 35.28 -18.46
N LEU A 873 19.38 35.88 -17.49
CA LEU A 873 17.97 35.64 -17.21
C LEU A 873 17.16 36.91 -17.53
N LYS A 874 16.11 36.81 -18.33
CA LYS A 874 15.17 37.90 -18.59
C LYS A 874 13.86 37.65 -17.84
N TYR A 875 13.38 38.66 -17.12
CA TYR A 875 12.07 38.65 -16.47
C TYR A 875 11.32 39.94 -16.82
N GLN A 876 10.09 39.83 -17.35
CA GLN A 876 9.30 40.99 -17.82
C GLN A 876 10.10 41.95 -18.73
N ASN A 877 10.88 41.41 -19.66
CA ASN A 877 11.78 42.15 -20.56
C ASN A 877 12.95 42.89 -19.89
N CYS A 878 13.20 42.68 -18.60
CA CYS A 878 14.37 43.21 -17.88
C CYS A 878 15.44 42.13 -17.72
N GLU A 879 16.69 42.46 -18.02
CA GLU A 879 17.84 41.56 -17.83
C GLU A 879 18.29 41.53 -16.37
N LEU A 880 18.35 40.32 -15.81
CA LEU A 880 18.89 40.00 -14.50
C LEU A 880 20.28 39.40 -14.69
N LYS A 881 21.30 40.05 -14.12
CA LYS A 881 22.66 39.54 -14.08
C LYS A 881 22.85 38.62 -12.87
N PRO A 882 23.73 37.61 -12.95
CA PRO A 882 24.10 36.79 -11.80
C PRO A 882 24.60 37.66 -10.65
N THR A 883 24.07 37.45 -9.44
CA THR A 883 24.54 38.12 -8.22
C THR A 883 25.63 37.34 -7.50
N THR A 884 25.58 36.01 -7.59
CA THR A 884 26.56 35.10 -6.97
C THR A 884 26.86 33.96 -7.92
N ILE A 885 28.14 33.60 -8.05
CA ILE A 885 28.62 32.48 -8.87
C ILE A 885 29.58 31.66 -8.00
N GLU A 886 29.29 30.38 -7.82
CA GLU A 886 30.12 29.42 -7.08
C GLU A 886 30.49 28.26 -8.03
N GLU A 887 31.78 27.95 -8.18
CA GLU A 887 32.22 26.74 -8.90
C GLU A 887 32.02 25.53 -7.98
N LEU A 888 31.31 24.52 -8.46
CA LEU A 888 31.02 23.30 -7.71
C LEU A 888 32.10 22.26 -8.02
N ASN A 889 32.95 21.96 -7.04
CA ASN A 889 33.83 20.80 -7.10
C ASN A 889 33.00 19.56 -6.80
N HIS A 890 32.79 18.69 -7.79
CA HIS A 890 32.21 17.36 -7.53
C HIS A 890 33.30 16.49 -6.90
N GLU A 891 33.28 16.36 -5.58
CA GLU A 891 33.85 15.17 -4.94
C GLU A 891 32.81 14.05 -5.08
N ASN A 892 33.00 13.12 -6.03
CA ASN A 892 32.32 11.83 -6.04
C ASN A 892 33.36 10.80 -6.53
N GLU A 893 33.81 9.85 -5.71
CA GLU A 893 33.09 8.61 -5.41
C GLU A 893 32.42 8.01 -6.66
N ASN A 894 33.18 7.11 -7.31
CA ASN A 894 32.75 6.05 -8.22
C ASN A 894 31.97 6.46 -9.48
N SER A 895 32.70 6.88 -10.52
CA SER A 895 32.42 6.45 -11.89
C SER A 895 33.68 6.52 -12.74
N ASP A 896 34.01 5.40 -13.37
CA ASP A 896 35.00 5.32 -14.45
C ASP A 896 34.56 6.19 -15.65
N GLU A 897 35.55 6.74 -16.35
CA GLU A 897 35.52 7.55 -17.60
C GLU A 897 35.58 9.10 -17.49
N ASN A 898 36.82 9.62 -17.37
CA ASN A 898 37.44 10.69 -18.18
C ASN A 898 36.60 11.85 -18.78
N ASN A 899 35.66 12.47 -18.05
CA ASN A 899 35.18 13.84 -18.36
C ASN A 899 34.53 14.50 -17.14
N GLU A 900 35.32 15.07 -16.23
CA GLU A 900 34.81 15.98 -15.19
C GLU A 900 34.25 17.25 -15.86
N LYS A 901 32.95 17.27 -16.15
CA LYS A 901 32.24 18.47 -16.60
C LYS A 901 32.12 19.44 -15.40
N LYS A 902 32.84 20.55 -15.46
CA LYS A 902 32.70 21.68 -14.52
C LYS A 902 31.24 22.11 -14.38
N ARG A 903 30.79 22.38 -13.16
CA ARG A 903 29.45 22.91 -12.87
C ARG A 903 29.53 24.19 -12.05
N PHE A 904 28.63 25.12 -12.32
CA PHE A 904 28.52 26.39 -11.61
C PHE A 904 27.15 26.50 -10.96
N LYS A 905 27.11 26.98 -9.73
CA LYS A 905 25.90 27.43 -9.05
C LYS A 905 25.75 28.94 -9.27
N VAL A 906 24.72 29.33 -10.00
CA VAL A 906 24.48 30.70 -10.47
C VAL A 906 23.20 31.23 -9.84
N VAL A 907 23.30 32.34 -9.10
CA VAL A 907 22.19 32.95 -8.35
C VAL A 907 21.73 34.24 -9.01
N PHE A 908 20.42 34.41 -9.16
CA PHE A 908 19.75 35.61 -9.64
C PHE A 908 18.79 36.13 -8.55
N ALA A 909 18.98 37.37 -8.10
CA ALA A 909 18.11 38.01 -7.11
C ALA A 909 17.20 39.06 -7.75
N PHE A 910 15.94 39.08 -7.35
CA PHE A 910 14.98 40.09 -7.78
C PHE A 910 15.11 41.36 -6.93
N LYS A 911 15.17 42.54 -7.59
CA LYS A 911 15.08 43.82 -6.89
C LYS A 911 13.67 44.06 -6.33
N GLU A 912 12.67 43.75 -7.14
CA GLU A 912 11.26 43.74 -6.76
C GLU A 912 10.75 42.29 -6.86
N GLN A 913 10.36 41.73 -5.72
CA GLN A 913 10.03 40.31 -5.62
C GLN A 913 8.67 40.03 -6.28
N PRO A 914 8.60 39.14 -7.29
CA PRO A 914 7.33 38.81 -7.90
C PRO A 914 6.45 38.00 -6.94
N ILE A 915 5.17 38.35 -6.89
CA ILE A 915 4.12 37.63 -6.16
C ILE A 915 3.26 36.91 -7.18
N THR A 916 3.48 35.61 -7.36
CA THR A 916 2.81 34.88 -8.43
C THR A 916 2.69 33.39 -8.14
N GLN A 917 1.70 32.76 -8.77
CA GLN A 917 1.64 31.30 -8.95
C GLN A 917 2.26 30.86 -10.28
N LEU A 918 2.44 31.75 -11.25
CA LEU A 918 3.06 31.43 -12.54
C LEU A 918 4.19 32.42 -12.82
N LEU A 919 5.42 31.93 -12.78
CA LEU A 919 6.61 32.70 -13.08
C LEU A 919 7.07 32.39 -14.51
N ASN A 920 6.91 33.36 -15.41
CA ASN A 920 7.49 33.32 -16.75
C ASN A 920 8.86 34.03 -16.73
N PHE A 921 9.89 33.34 -17.23
CA PHE A 921 11.23 33.90 -17.39
C PHE A 921 11.92 33.26 -18.61
N VAL A 922 12.97 33.90 -19.10
CA VAL A 922 13.71 33.44 -20.28
C VAL A 922 15.19 33.31 -19.95
N VAL A 923 15.80 32.19 -20.34
CA VAL A 923 17.24 31.95 -20.27
C VAL A 923 17.84 32.24 -21.64
N VAL A 924 18.89 33.06 -21.67
CA VAL A 924 19.60 33.47 -22.90
C VAL A 924 21.07 33.11 -22.78
N GLY A 925 21.55 32.27 -23.70
CA GLY A 925 22.90 31.74 -23.78
C GLY A 925 22.92 30.25 -24.08
N ASP A 926 24.08 29.75 -24.52
CA ASP A 926 24.30 28.32 -24.75
C ASP A 926 24.74 27.65 -23.44
N VAL A 927 23.79 26.99 -22.77
CA VAL A 927 23.99 26.46 -21.42
C VAL A 927 23.26 25.14 -21.22
N THR A 928 23.88 24.24 -20.47
CA THR A 928 23.21 23.04 -19.94
C THR A 928 22.82 23.30 -18.50
N LEU A 929 21.52 23.25 -18.21
CA LEU A 929 20.98 23.35 -16.86
C LEU A 929 20.89 21.97 -16.22
N TYR A 930 21.31 21.88 -14.96
CA TYR A 930 21.27 20.65 -14.19
C TYR A 930 20.21 20.67 -13.08
N LYS A 931 19.96 21.85 -12.50
CA LYS A 931 19.07 21.99 -11.35
C LYS A 931 18.49 23.38 -11.30
N PHE A 932 17.21 23.49 -10.91
CA PHE A 932 16.52 24.76 -10.72
C PHE A 932 16.00 24.87 -9.28
N ARG A 933 16.45 25.87 -8.53
CA ARG A 933 15.92 26.24 -7.21
C ARG A 933 15.39 27.67 -7.18
N CYS A 934 14.43 27.90 -6.30
CA CYS A 934 13.76 29.17 -6.07
C CYS A 934 13.51 29.31 -4.57
N PHE A 935 13.89 30.46 -4.00
CA PHE A 935 13.66 30.75 -2.58
C PHE A 935 12.64 31.88 -2.41
N GLY A 936 11.78 31.74 -1.41
CA GLY A 936 10.66 32.64 -1.20
C GLY A 936 9.81 32.35 0.05
N VAL A 937 8.60 32.90 0.06
CA VAL A 937 7.60 32.74 1.13
C VAL A 937 6.22 32.47 0.54
N PHE A 938 5.47 31.53 1.13
CA PHE A 938 4.09 31.22 0.74
C PHE A 938 3.10 32.24 1.28
N ILE A 939 2.07 32.57 0.51
CA ILE A 939 0.95 33.44 0.89
C ILE A 939 -0.35 32.62 0.95
N ASN A 940 -1.19 32.90 1.95
CA ASN A 940 -2.55 32.38 2.01
C ASN A 940 -3.46 33.19 1.07
N ASN A 941 -4.19 32.51 0.20
CA ASN A 941 -5.16 33.17 -0.69
C ASN A 941 -6.40 33.61 0.12
N GLU A 942 -6.85 34.86 -0.07
CA GLU A 942 -8.16 35.30 0.41
C GLU A 942 -9.26 34.81 -0.55
N GLU A 943 -10.27 34.11 -0.03
CA GLU A 943 -11.38 33.62 -0.85
C GLU A 943 -12.37 34.74 -1.22
N LYS A 944 -12.73 34.81 -2.51
CA LYS A 944 -13.81 35.68 -2.98
C LYS A 944 -15.16 35.04 -2.64
N THR A 945 -16.04 35.81 -2.00
CA THR A 945 -17.39 35.39 -1.65
C THR A 945 -18.31 35.42 -2.87
N PHE A 946 -18.86 34.26 -3.24
CA PHE A 946 -19.82 34.13 -4.34
C PHE A 946 -21.27 34.10 -3.82
N LYS A 947 -22.20 34.74 -4.54
CA LYS A 947 -23.62 34.82 -4.14
C LYS A 947 -24.37 33.50 -4.40
N LYS A 948 -24.93 32.93 -3.32
CA LYS A 948 -25.83 31.76 -3.33
C LYS A 948 -27.12 32.03 -4.09
N VAL A 949 -27.62 31.04 -4.82
CA VAL A 949 -28.74 31.18 -5.78
C VAL A 949 -30.08 30.70 -5.20
N LYS A 950 -31.17 31.41 -5.50
CA LYS A 950 -32.57 31.00 -5.24
C LYS A 950 -33.22 30.35 -6.47
N ARG A 951 -34.12 29.41 -6.16
CA ARG A 951 -34.79 28.39 -6.99
C ARG A 951 -35.31 28.85 -8.36
N VAL A 952 -35.22 27.95 -9.35
CA VAL A 952 -35.89 28.01 -10.66
C VAL A 952 -37.13 27.09 -10.65
N LYS A 953 -38.20 27.49 -11.35
CA LYS A 953 -39.52 26.82 -11.44
C LYS A 953 -39.52 25.62 -12.41
N VAL A 954 -40.44 24.69 -12.17
CA VAL A 954 -40.66 23.41 -12.88
C VAL A 954 -41.56 23.61 -14.12
N ILE A 955 -41.27 22.88 -15.19
CA ILE A 955 -41.98 22.83 -16.49
C ILE A 955 -42.89 21.57 -16.52
N PRO A 956 -44.02 21.53 -17.27
CA PRO A 956 -44.99 20.42 -17.24
C PRO A 956 -44.57 19.17 -18.03
N ASP A 957 -45.04 18.00 -17.59
CA ASP A 957 -44.74 16.66 -18.12
C ASP A 957 -45.51 16.28 -19.41
N VAL A 958 -44.94 15.38 -20.20
CA VAL A 958 -45.59 14.66 -21.32
C VAL A 958 -45.75 13.19 -20.95
N ASN A 959 -47.00 12.72 -20.95
CA ASN A 959 -47.31 11.32 -20.66
C ASN A 959 -47.26 10.46 -21.94
N SER A 960 -46.55 9.33 -21.90
CA SER A 960 -46.64 8.27 -22.92
C SER A 960 -47.86 7.38 -22.68
N TYR A 961 -48.56 6.94 -23.72
CA TYR A 961 -49.79 6.13 -23.58
C TYR A 961 -49.55 4.61 -23.60
N GLY A 962 -48.32 4.14 -23.81
CA GLY A 962 -47.99 2.72 -23.80
C GLY A 962 -46.51 2.40 -23.53
N TYR A 963 -46.30 1.35 -22.72
CA TYR A 963 -45.00 0.79 -22.31
C TYR A 963 -44.96 -0.73 -22.57
N GLU A 964 -43.87 -1.21 -23.18
CA GLU A 964 -43.62 -2.65 -23.40
C GLU A 964 -42.16 -2.97 -23.04
N TRP A 965 -41.94 -3.96 -22.16
CA TRP A 965 -40.61 -4.50 -21.86
C TRP A 965 -40.39 -5.85 -22.53
N ARG A 966 -39.26 -6.00 -23.22
CA ARG A 966 -38.83 -7.25 -23.85
C ARG A 966 -37.59 -7.81 -23.16
N GLU A 967 -37.79 -8.70 -22.20
CA GLU A 967 -36.72 -9.31 -21.39
C GLU A 967 -35.60 -9.92 -22.25
N SER A 968 -35.96 -10.74 -23.24
CA SER A 968 -34.98 -11.42 -24.11
C SER A 968 -34.15 -10.48 -24.98
N LYS A 969 -34.63 -9.25 -25.21
CA LYS A 969 -33.92 -8.22 -25.99
C LYS A 969 -33.31 -7.12 -25.10
N ARG A 970 -33.61 -7.12 -23.80
CA ARG A 970 -33.30 -6.05 -22.85
C ARG A 970 -33.68 -4.66 -23.39
N THR A 971 -34.88 -4.56 -23.96
CA THR A 971 -35.38 -3.35 -24.62
C THR A 971 -36.70 -2.91 -24.02
N ALA A 972 -36.82 -1.63 -23.67
CA ALA A 972 -38.09 -0.99 -23.35
C ALA A 972 -38.59 -0.18 -24.54
N ILE A 973 -39.90 -0.18 -24.78
CA ILE A 973 -40.54 0.52 -25.91
C ILE A 973 -41.61 1.48 -25.37
N TYR A 974 -41.54 2.73 -25.80
CA TYR A 974 -42.49 3.79 -25.47
C TYR A 974 -43.17 4.30 -26.76
N LYS A 975 -44.50 4.42 -26.73
CA LYS A 975 -45.31 4.93 -27.85
C LYS A 975 -45.97 6.27 -27.49
N PHE A 976 -46.05 7.17 -28.47
CA PHE A 976 -46.56 8.54 -28.30
C PHE A 976 -47.65 8.89 -29.32
N ASP A 977 -48.68 9.60 -28.87
CA ASP A 977 -49.80 9.98 -29.72
C ASP A 977 -49.39 11.09 -30.68
N GLY A 978 -49.23 10.74 -31.96
CA GLY A 978 -48.73 11.64 -33.00
C GLY A 978 -47.22 11.89 -32.92
N LYS A 979 -46.71 12.76 -33.80
CA LYS A 979 -45.28 13.12 -33.82
C LYS A 979 -44.97 14.06 -32.65
N LYS A 980 -44.00 13.71 -31.82
CA LYS A 980 -43.54 14.50 -30.65
C LYS A 980 -42.11 14.98 -30.83
N ARG A 981 -41.79 16.11 -30.19
CA ARG A 981 -40.42 16.58 -29.92
C ARG A 981 -40.27 16.77 -28.41
N ILE A 982 -39.12 16.39 -27.87
CA ILE A 982 -38.83 16.52 -26.44
C ILE A 982 -37.57 17.37 -26.23
N SER A 983 -37.55 18.11 -25.14
CA SER A 983 -36.37 18.86 -24.66
C SER A 983 -35.62 18.12 -23.57
N GLU A 984 -36.30 17.23 -22.83
CA GLU A 984 -35.72 16.57 -21.66
C GLU A 984 -36.20 15.12 -21.50
N ILE A 985 -35.30 14.28 -21.00
CA ILE A 985 -35.57 12.92 -20.52
C ILE A 985 -35.36 12.90 -19.00
N GLY A 986 -36.44 12.71 -18.27
CA GLY A 986 -36.46 12.38 -16.84
C GLY A 986 -36.25 10.87 -16.64
N ILE A 987 -35.37 10.52 -15.72
CA ILE A 987 -35.07 9.15 -15.32
C ILE A 987 -35.27 9.05 -13.80
N ASN A 988 -36.27 8.29 -13.40
CA ASN A 988 -36.72 8.19 -12.01
C ASN A 988 -36.20 6.88 -11.44
N VAL A 989 -35.30 6.94 -10.47
CA VAL A 989 -34.77 5.74 -9.83
C VAL A 989 -35.69 5.28 -8.70
N ASN A 990 -36.41 4.19 -8.94
CA ASN A 990 -37.35 3.60 -7.99
C ASN A 990 -36.60 3.01 -6.79
N ARG A 991 -37.25 2.96 -5.62
CA ARG A 991 -36.74 2.24 -4.45
C ARG A 991 -36.89 0.73 -4.70
N SER A 992 -35.83 -0.04 -4.50
CA SER A 992 -35.87 -1.50 -4.68
C SER A 992 -34.91 -2.18 -3.71
N ASP A 993 -35.26 -3.37 -3.21
CA ASP A 993 -34.43 -4.13 -2.26
C ASP A 993 -33.11 -4.65 -2.87
N VAL A 994 -32.95 -4.60 -4.20
CA VAL A 994 -31.76 -5.04 -4.94
C VAL A 994 -31.09 -3.83 -5.59
N TYR A 995 -29.94 -3.40 -5.06
CA TYR A 995 -29.21 -2.19 -5.46
C TYR A 995 -28.43 -2.37 -6.79
N ILE A 996 -29.13 -2.58 -7.92
CA ILE A 996 -28.51 -2.67 -9.24
C ILE A 996 -29.32 -1.88 -10.27
N ILE A 997 -28.97 -0.59 -10.42
CA ILE A 997 -29.56 0.34 -11.40
C ILE A 997 -28.78 0.26 -12.71
N ALA A 998 -29.47 0.38 -13.84
CA ALA A 998 -28.84 0.50 -15.14
C ALA A 998 -27.97 1.75 -15.22
N GLN A 999 -26.78 1.65 -15.80
CA GLN A 999 -25.87 2.79 -15.92
C GLN A 999 -25.57 3.15 -17.37
N SER A 1000 -26.01 2.35 -18.33
CA SER A 1000 -25.76 2.62 -19.74
C SER A 1000 -27.03 2.36 -20.56
N LEU A 1001 -27.67 3.46 -21.00
CA LEU A 1001 -28.94 3.44 -21.69
C LEU A 1001 -28.82 4.13 -23.05
N LEU A 1002 -29.19 3.43 -24.11
CA LEU A 1002 -29.22 3.97 -25.46
C LEU A 1002 -30.66 4.20 -25.91
N PHE A 1003 -31.03 5.46 -26.08
CA PHE A 1003 -32.34 5.87 -26.59
C PHE A 1003 -32.29 5.94 -28.10
N VAL A 1004 -33.24 5.30 -28.76
CA VAL A 1004 -33.40 5.28 -30.22
C VAL A 1004 -34.75 5.91 -30.55
N PHE A 1005 -34.72 7.06 -31.22
CA PHE A 1005 -35.90 7.81 -31.62
C PHE A 1005 -36.35 7.35 -33.00
N ILE A 1006 -37.62 6.97 -33.14
CA ILE A 1006 -38.16 6.35 -34.35
C ILE A 1006 -39.40 7.11 -34.83
N CYS A 1007 -39.40 7.52 -36.09
CA CYS A 1007 -40.56 8.09 -36.79
C CYS A 1007 -40.87 7.22 -38.02
N ASP A 1008 -42.14 6.81 -38.19
CA ASP A 1008 -42.61 6.10 -39.39
C ASP A 1008 -41.71 4.89 -39.78
N LYS A 1009 -41.24 4.12 -38.78
CA LYS A 1009 -40.31 2.97 -38.89
C LYS A 1009 -38.86 3.31 -39.26
N THR A 1010 -38.48 4.58 -39.33
CA THR A 1010 -37.11 5.06 -39.56
C THR A 1010 -36.51 5.61 -38.27
N ILE A 1011 -35.21 5.35 -38.03
CA ILE A 1011 -34.48 5.93 -36.90
C ILE A 1011 -34.14 7.37 -37.26
N VAL A 1012 -34.65 8.32 -36.48
CA VAL A 1012 -34.43 9.77 -36.67
C VAL A 1012 -33.36 10.33 -35.75
N GLY A 1013 -32.94 9.57 -34.73
CA GLY A 1013 -31.85 9.96 -33.86
C GLY A 1013 -31.56 8.92 -32.80
N THR A 1014 -30.39 9.04 -32.17
CA THR A 1014 -29.99 8.23 -31.02
C THR A 1014 -29.37 9.12 -29.94
N GLN A 1015 -29.56 8.75 -28.68
CA GLN A 1015 -28.92 9.40 -27.55
C GLN A 1015 -28.42 8.32 -26.58
N HIS A 1016 -27.10 8.24 -26.41
CA HIS A 1016 -26.50 7.41 -25.37
C HIS A 1016 -26.40 8.21 -24.08
N LEU A 1017 -26.85 7.64 -22.96
CA LEU A 1017 -26.72 8.22 -21.63
C LEU A 1017 -26.00 7.24 -20.71
N VAL A 1018 -24.87 7.69 -20.15
CA VAL A 1018 -24.18 7.02 -19.05
C VAL A 1018 -24.65 7.60 -17.72
N LEU A 1019 -25.44 6.83 -16.97
CA LEU A 1019 -26.02 7.29 -15.72
C LEU A 1019 -24.99 7.24 -14.59
N PRO A 1020 -24.90 8.28 -13.75
CA PRO A 1020 -24.06 8.25 -12.57
C PRO A 1020 -24.59 7.27 -11.53
N ARG A 1021 -23.71 6.77 -10.65
CA ARG A 1021 -24.14 6.12 -9.40
C ARG A 1021 -24.75 7.17 -8.47
N ILE A 1022 -26.00 6.93 -8.08
CA ILE A 1022 -26.83 7.86 -7.29
C ILE A 1022 -27.57 7.12 -6.17
N LYS A 1023 -28.14 7.86 -5.21
CA LYS A 1023 -29.00 7.29 -4.16
C LYS A 1023 -30.39 6.98 -4.71
N GLU A 1024 -31.06 5.96 -4.17
CA GLU A 1024 -32.44 5.61 -4.52
C GLU A 1024 -33.42 6.78 -4.31
N GLY A 1025 -34.49 6.80 -5.12
CA GLY A 1025 -35.47 7.88 -5.11
C GLY A 1025 -34.93 9.21 -5.63
N SER A 1026 -33.95 9.17 -6.54
CA SER A 1026 -33.43 10.35 -7.22
C SER A 1026 -33.99 10.43 -8.63
N ASP A 1027 -34.42 11.62 -9.01
CA ASP A 1027 -34.82 11.94 -10.37
C ASP A 1027 -33.67 12.64 -11.09
N LEU A 1028 -33.38 12.18 -12.31
CA LEU A 1028 -32.31 12.68 -13.17
C LEU A 1028 -32.92 13.25 -14.44
N TRP A 1029 -32.61 14.51 -14.76
CA TRP A 1029 -33.15 15.18 -15.94
C TRP A 1029 -32.04 15.51 -16.92
N TYR A 1030 -32.11 14.92 -18.11
CA TYR A 1030 -31.13 15.12 -19.18
C TYR A 1030 -31.71 15.98 -20.29
N SER A 1031 -31.02 17.05 -20.68
CA SER A 1031 -31.40 17.85 -21.83
C SER A 1031 -31.07 17.11 -23.13
N VAL A 1032 -32.05 17.03 -24.03
CA VAL A 1032 -31.94 16.36 -25.32
C VAL A 1032 -32.52 17.24 -26.42
N GLU A 1033 -32.02 17.06 -27.64
CA GLU A 1033 -32.55 17.69 -28.84
C GLU A 1033 -32.97 16.58 -29.79
N THR A 1034 -34.26 16.51 -30.11
CA THR A 1034 -34.83 15.41 -30.90
C THR A 1034 -35.56 15.93 -32.14
N GLU A 1035 -35.37 15.26 -33.27
CA GLU A 1035 -36.29 15.33 -34.40
C GLU A 1035 -37.67 14.75 -34.05
N PRO A 1036 -38.74 15.05 -34.81
CA PRO A 1036 -40.06 14.48 -34.57
C PRO A 1036 -40.05 12.94 -34.57
N PHE A 1037 -40.58 12.31 -33.53
CA PHE A 1037 -40.68 10.84 -33.42
C PHE A 1037 -42.08 10.40 -32.97
N THR A 1038 -42.39 9.12 -33.19
CA THR A 1038 -43.64 8.48 -32.73
C THR A 1038 -43.38 7.36 -31.73
N ARG A 1039 -42.15 6.85 -31.67
CA ARG A 1039 -41.74 5.75 -30.79
C ARG A 1039 -40.31 5.94 -30.28
N ILE A 1040 -40.07 5.58 -29.02
CA ILE A 1040 -38.72 5.48 -28.44
C ILE A 1040 -38.45 4.02 -28.08
N GLU A 1041 -37.30 3.50 -28.48
CA GLU A 1041 -36.75 2.24 -27.97
C GLU A 1041 -35.57 2.57 -27.05
N VAL A 1042 -35.56 2.00 -25.83
CA VAL A 1042 -34.46 2.15 -24.87
C VAL A 1042 -33.75 0.82 -24.75
N TYR A 1043 -32.48 0.78 -25.18
CA TYR A 1043 -31.61 -0.39 -25.06
C TYR A 1043 -30.79 -0.29 -23.78
N TYR A 1044 -30.90 -1.31 -22.93
CA TYR A 1044 -30.08 -1.47 -21.74
C TYR A 1044 -28.81 -2.20 -22.15
N ILE A 1045 -27.68 -1.51 -22.12
CA ILE A 1045 -26.40 -2.01 -22.65
C ILE A 1045 -25.35 -2.31 -21.57
N ASP A 1046 -25.74 -2.29 -20.29
CA ASP A 1046 -24.89 -2.74 -19.18
C ASP A 1046 -24.43 -4.20 -19.39
N ARG A 1047 -23.13 -4.48 -19.20
CA ARG A 1047 -22.57 -5.83 -19.40
C ARG A 1047 -23.01 -6.84 -18.33
N LEU A 1048 -23.60 -6.38 -17.23
CA LEU A 1048 -24.15 -7.22 -16.16
C LEU A 1048 -25.65 -7.48 -16.39
N CYS A 1049 -26.04 -8.76 -16.43
CA CYS A 1049 -27.41 -9.20 -16.69
C CYS A 1049 -28.38 -8.99 -15.52
N THR A 1050 -27.87 -8.67 -14.32
CA THR A 1050 -28.67 -8.52 -13.09
C THR A 1050 -29.45 -7.21 -13.01
N VAL A 1051 -29.17 -6.25 -13.91
CA VAL A 1051 -29.84 -4.94 -13.99
C VAL A 1051 -31.24 -5.10 -14.62
N ARG A 1052 -32.30 -4.76 -13.86
CA ARG A 1052 -33.70 -4.91 -14.29
C ARG A 1052 -34.39 -3.56 -14.61
N PRO A 1053 -35.25 -3.47 -15.64
CA PRO A 1053 -35.88 -2.22 -16.10
C PRO A 1053 -36.85 -1.59 -15.10
N HIS A 1054 -37.54 -2.38 -14.26
CA HIS A 1054 -38.55 -1.87 -13.32
C HIS A 1054 -37.98 -0.99 -12.20
N THR A 1055 -36.66 -0.94 -12.09
CA THR A 1055 -35.94 -0.05 -11.15
C THR A 1055 -35.84 1.38 -11.67
N ILE A 1056 -36.20 1.65 -12.94
CA ILE A 1056 -36.09 2.96 -13.58
C ILE A 1056 -37.39 3.31 -14.32
N GLY A 1057 -37.97 4.47 -14.00
CA GLY A 1057 -39.06 5.10 -14.77
C GLY A 1057 -38.53 6.18 -15.71
N PHE A 1058 -39.24 6.47 -16.80
CA PHE A 1058 -38.91 7.56 -17.71
C PHE A 1058 -40.06 8.58 -17.79
N THR A 1059 -39.69 9.86 -17.80
CA THR A 1059 -40.59 11.00 -18.02
C THR A 1059 -40.04 11.81 -19.18
N PHE A 1060 -40.90 12.37 -20.02
CA PHE A 1060 -40.47 13.14 -21.20
C PHE A 1060 -41.10 14.54 -21.13
N ILE A 1061 -40.37 15.59 -21.50
CA ILE A 1061 -40.89 16.98 -21.53
C ILE A 1061 -40.90 17.50 -22.96
N SER A 1062 -42.01 18.09 -23.42
CA SER A 1062 -42.20 18.57 -24.80
C SER A 1062 -41.70 19.99 -24.99
N THR A 1063 -41.15 20.26 -26.17
CA THR A 1063 -40.80 21.60 -26.67
C THR A 1063 -42.01 22.34 -27.25
N GLU A 1064 -43.08 22.57 -26.47
CA GLU A 1064 -44.33 23.24 -26.90
C GLU A 1064 -45.06 22.60 -28.12
N PRO A 1065 -46.38 22.83 -28.31
CA PRO A 1065 -47.17 22.08 -29.28
C PRO A 1065 -46.98 22.60 -30.72
N VAL A 1066 -46.81 21.68 -31.67
CA VAL A 1066 -47.10 21.94 -33.09
C VAL A 1066 -48.58 22.28 -33.19
N VAL A 1067 -48.89 23.53 -33.52
CA VAL A 1067 -50.24 24.05 -33.75
C VAL A 1067 -50.97 23.11 -34.73
N PRO A 1068 -52.19 22.64 -34.43
CA PRO A 1068 -52.96 21.85 -35.39
C PRO A 1068 -53.28 22.73 -36.61
N PRO A 1069 -53.38 22.16 -37.83
CA PRO A 1069 -53.63 22.95 -39.03
C PRO A 1069 -54.93 23.74 -38.84
N THR A 1070 -54.81 25.07 -38.93
CA THR A 1070 -55.94 26.00 -39.03
C THR A 1070 -56.83 25.51 -40.16
N ALA A 1071 -58.04 25.06 -39.81
CA ALA A 1071 -59.11 25.00 -40.79
C ALA A 1071 -59.38 26.42 -41.27
N SER A 1072 -59.19 26.65 -42.56
CA SER A 1072 -59.49 27.90 -43.27
C SER A 1072 -60.76 27.72 -44.12
N PRO A 1073 -61.45 28.81 -44.46
CA PRO A 1073 -62.14 29.77 -43.61
C PRO A 1073 -63.54 29.30 -43.19
#